data_AF-A0AAV9J7I1-F1
#
_entry.id   AF-A0AAV9J7I1-F1
#
_cell.length_a   1.000
_cell.length_b   1.000
_cell.length_c   1.000
_cell.angle_alpha   90.00
_cell.angle_beta   90.00
_cell.angle_gamma   90.00
#
_symmetry.space_group_name_H-M   'P 1'
#
loop_
_entity.id
_entity.type
_entity.pdbx_description
1 polymer ?
#
loop_
_entity_poly.entity_id
_entity_poly.type
_entity_poly.pdbx_seq_one_letter_code
_entity_poly.pdbx_strand_id
1 'polypeptide(L)'
;MAAEEQSLPQRPQCRVCTGKDHLSKCAGCKVVWYCGREHQSTDWNAGHKTRCAEVKKTRNKLEQEETKLREAPNDMMFQANPFENSVGHFWGIHPTRDYMRARFAHVEGLLKINTFEAVRVALVHLEDMLRLCRGDNMGVRALMPALYLRLGRDQECYDFIKWWFTVSENDHYDWGNMDLPYLDMHGADPFEPVDRCKPFYKLAMLVSLTLLKIRLLLELRSVQNAIAVGGKVPQEILDHVREQMVGPVLANNRDLMKDVMNGRPLAPYITMLKSQISELYDHGKQENEHMWPALLSPGNNLSARPQYTGFGSMAEMQMALRASMTDNSQQVASAETHTGLLLPATPQCAVCKKTDGLSRCASCKVESYCCREHQKSDWQSHRATCNTVRSTRATLDREEHALRVYKGDLFTPANPFRTNAGRFWRIPAAQPYLQARLALVNALLKQNSHEAVEAALLHSREMLDLARFDKINVKRLMPAIYLRLGRDQECYDFIRWWYFAAQDCRNDFEPTTPYLTMTGEDVFEPIVFHLVEHEVIIPDLSHIVALTLVKVRVLLDLRTLQATFENFDSDDEDLVSDFLDKQGSRMFVSAIVAKDPKLRRVVDDVVVPLANMEAQVSKLYAMLVKENEHLLCKFLSPVDRNQKDWLAVDPQGMQCGGCSEAAEVLQSNYKSWVETPGALSLLEELALKDSKSCTAKATRKG
;
A
#
# COMPACT_ATOMS: atom_id res chain seq x y z
N MET A 1 19.35 -8.45 2.01
CA MET A 1 19.18 -7.13 1.37
C MET A 1 18.09 -6.42 2.16
N ALA A 2 18.44 -5.28 2.74
CA ALA A 2 17.67 -4.60 3.77
C ALA A 2 16.30 -4.14 3.26
N ALA A 3 15.29 -4.29 4.12
CA ALA A 3 13.94 -3.79 3.91
C ALA A 3 13.98 -2.26 3.76
N GLU A 4 13.27 -1.75 2.76
CA GLU A 4 13.05 -0.32 2.56
C GLU A 4 12.13 0.22 3.67
N GLU A 5 12.72 0.53 4.83
CA GLU A 5 12.17 1.56 5.70
C GLU A 5 12.17 2.87 4.94
N GLN A 6 10.99 3.47 4.76
CA GLN A 6 10.80 4.83 4.22
C GLN A 6 11.34 5.89 5.20
N SER A 7 12.63 5.81 5.52
CA SER A 7 13.37 6.91 6.10
C SER A 7 13.64 7.93 4.99
N LEU A 8 13.34 9.21 5.26
CA LEU A 8 13.77 10.29 4.38
C LEU A 8 15.29 10.17 4.18
N PRO A 9 15.78 10.26 2.94
CA PRO A 9 17.18 10.04 2.64
C PRO A 9 18.04 11.07 3.39
N GLN A 10 18.93 10.61 4.28
CA GLN A 10 19.87 11.46 5.01
C GLN A 10 20.87 12.21 4.10
N ARG A 11 20.83 11.96 2.78
CA ARG A 11 21.70 12.59 1.78
C ARG A 11 20.88 13.06 0.58
N PRO A 12 21.32 14.13 -0.13
CA PRO A 12 20.67 14.55 -1.35
C PRO A 12 20.62 13.39 -2.33
N GLN A 13 19.44 13.14 -2.90
CA GLN A 13 19.20 12.11 -3.90
C GLN A 13 18.29 12.64 -5.00
N CYS A 14 18.37 12.03 -6.18
CA CYS A 14 17.50 12.40 -7.28
C CYS A 14 16.03 12.15 -6.90
N ARG A 15 15.19 13.17 -7.11
CA ARG A 15 13.76 13.08 -6.78
C ARG A 15 13.00 12.00 -7.56
N VAL A 16 13.49 11.59 -8.73
CA VAL A 16 12.82 10.63 -9.61
C VAL A 16 13.37 9.21 -9.44
N CYS A 17 14.70 9.03 -9.54
CA CYS A 17 15.31 7.69 -9.53
C CYS A 17 16.06 7.32 -8.24
N THR A 18 16.03 8.19 -7.22
CA THR A 18 16.77 8.05 -5.94
C THR A 18 18.29 7.87 -6.04
N GLY A 19 18.87 7.96 -7.24
CA GLY A 19 20.31 7.94 -7.47
C GLY A 19 21.04 9.09 -6.76
N LYS A 20 22.28 8.86 -6.34
CA LYS A 20 23.08 9.79 -5.53
C LYS A 20 24.19 10.51 -6.32
N ASP A 21 24.41 10.10 -7.56
CA ASP A 21 25.50 10.62 -8.40
C ASP A 21 25.06 11.80 -9.28
N HIS A 22 26.00 12.70 -9.56
CA HIS A 22 25.86 13.85 -10.48
C HIS A 22 24.62 14.73 -10.23
N LEU A 23 24.33 15.02 -8.96
CA LEU A 23 23.14 15.77 -8.56
C LEU A 23 23.28 17.28 -8.81
N SER A 24 22.24 17.85 -9.42
CA SER A 24 22.07 19.29 -9.64
C SER A 24 20.81 19.78 -8.91
N LYS A 25 20.91 20.94 -8.24
CA LYS A 25 19.76 21.56 -7.56
C LYS A 25 18.86 22.24 -8.57
N CYS A 26 17.55 22.18 -8.35
CA CYS A 26 16.60 23.04 -9.03
C CYS A 26 16.94 24.52 -8.76
N ALA A 27 17.24 25.30 -9.79
CA ALA A 27 17.61 26.70 -9.65
C ALA A 27 16.50 27.60 -9.06
N GLY A 28 15.23 27.20 -9.22
CA GLY A 28 14.08 27.93 -8.69
C GLY A 28 13.94 27.75 -7.17
N CYS A 29 13.51 26.55 -6.75
CA CYS A 29 13.21 26.24 -5.35
C CYS A 29 14.46 25.99 -4.50
N LYS A 30 15.58 25.56 -5.09
CA LYS A 30 16.86 25.23 -4.43
C LYS A 30 16.79 24.06 -3.42
N VAL A 31 15.68 23.34 -3.33
CA VAL A 31 15.45 22.26 -2.36
C VAL A 31 15.22 20.88 -2.99
N VAL A 32 15.21 20.77 -4.32
CA VAL A 32 15.08 19.49 -5.05
C VAL A 32 16.32 19.22 -5.88
N TRP A 33 16.73 17.96 -5.95
CA TRP A 33 17.93 17.49 -6.63
C TRP A 33 17.59 16.52 -7.78
N TYR A 34 18.33 16.62 -8.88
CA TYR A 34 18.18 15.76 -10.05
C TYR A 34 19.55 15.33 -10.59
N CYS A 35 19.70 14.06 -10.97
CA CYS A 35 20.91 13.56 -11.63
C CYS A 35 21.02 13.95 -13.12
N GLY A 36 20.00 14.59 -13.69
CA GLY A 36 19.99 15.02 -15.08
C GLY A 36 18.75 15.84 -15.45
N ARG A 37 18.77 16.47 -16.63
CA ARG A 37 17.66 17.30 -17.14
C ARG A 37 16.40 16.50 -17.44
N GLU A 38 16.55 15.23 -17.77
CA GLU A 38 15.43 14.33 -18.05
C GLU A 38 14.57 14.16 -16.80
N HIS A 39 15.15 13.72 -15.68
CA HIS A 39 14.44 13.60 -14.41
C HIS A 39 13.90 14.93 -13.88
N GLN A 40 14.61 16.03 -14.12
CA GLN A 40 14.07 17.34 -13.83
C GLN A 40 12.79 17.61 -14.64
N SER A 41 12.77 17.29 -15.93
CA SER A 41 11.62 17.52 -16.81
C SER A 41 10.43 16.62 -16.45
N THR A 42 10.70 15.37 -16.06
CA THR A 42 9.68 14.43 -15.56
C THR A 42 9.00 14.96 -14.31
N ASP A 43 9.77 15.35 -13.28
CA ASP A 43 9.22 15.93 -12.04
C ASP A 43 8.56 17.29 -12.28
N TRP A 44 9.11 18.09 -13.20
CA TRP A 44 8.53 19.37 -13.63
C TRP A 44 7.10 19.21 -14.14
N ASN A 45 6.87 18.23 -15.02
CA ASN A 45 5.56 17.92 -15.58
C ASN A 45 4.63 17.21 -14.58
N ALA A 46 5.20 16.46 -13.62
CA ALA A 46 4.47 15.83 -12.51
C ALA A 46 4.04 16.81 -11.39
N GLY A 47 4.07 18.12 -11.66
CA GLY A 47 3.59 19.14 -10.72
C GLY A 47 4.66 19.76 -9.81
N HIS A 48 5.96 19.54 -10.05
CA HIS A 48 6.99 20.35 -9.38
C HIS A 48 6.91 21.82 -9.81
N LYS A 49 6.52 22.12 -11.05
CA LYS A 49 6.42 23.49 -11.59
C LYS A 49 5.62 24.44 -10.68
N THR A 50 4.44 24.02 -10.22
CA THR A 50 3.54 24.83 -9.40
C THR A 50 4.15 25.10 -8.02
N ARG A 51 4.63 24.06 -7.35
CA ARG A 51 5.29 24.14 -6.03
C ARG A 51 6.59 24.95 -6.09
N CYS A 52 7.39 24.76 -7.13
CA CYS A 52 8.60 25.54 -7.36
C CYS A 52 8.30 27.03 -7.54
N ALA A 53 7.24 27.36 -8.30
CA ALA A 53 6.82 28.75 -8.48
C ALA A 53 6.34 29.37 -7.17
N GLU A 54 5.60 28.62 -6.35
CA GLU A 54 5.15 29.06 -5.03
C GLU A 54 6.32 29.35 -4.09
N VAL A 55 7.27 28.42 -3.94
CA VAL A 55 8.48 28.61 -3.11
C VAL A 55 9.28 29.82 -3.56
N LYS A 56 9.41 30.03 -4.88
CA LYS A 56 10.10 31.21 -5.43
C LYS A 56 9.35 32.50 -5.06
N LYS A 57 8.01 32.50 -5.18
CA LYS A 57 7.17 33.66 -4.85
C LYS A 57 7.28 34.02 -3.36
N THR A 58 7.16 33.04 -2.47
CA THR A 58 7.23 33.27 -1.02
C THR A 58 8.63 33.69 -0.59
N ARG A 59 9.69 33.12 -1.18
CA ARG A 59 11.08 33.55 -0.94
C ARG A 59 11.29 35.01 -1.32
N ASN A 60 10.86 35.41 -2.52
CA ASN A 60 11.01 36.80 -2.97
C ASN A 60 10.24 37.78 -2.07
N LYS A 61 9.06 37.38 -1.57
CA LYS A 61 8.28 38.20 -0.63
C LYS A 61 9.01 38.34 0.72
N LEU A 62 9.60 37.26 1.23
CA LEU A 62 10.43 37.30 2.42
C LEU A 62 11.63 38.24 2.25
N GLU A 63 12.37 38.12 1.14
CA GLU A 63 13.51 38.99 0.81
C GLU A 63 13.10 40.47 0.72
N GLN A 64 11.93 40.78 0.17
CA GLN A 64 11.38 42.14 0.12
C GLN A 64 11.07 42.70 1.50
N GLU A 65 10.37 41.94 2.36
CA GLU A 65 10.07 42.40 3.73
C GLU A 65 11.34 42.51 4.58
N GLU A 66 12.33 41.65 4.36
CA GLU A 66 13.63 41.76 5.01
C GLU A 66 14.34 43.06 4.61
N THR A 67 14.40 43.34 3.30
CA THR A 67 15.04 44.54 2.76
C THR A 67 14.38 45.80 3.32
N LYS A 68 13.05 45.86 3.36
CA LYS A 68 12.31 46.98 3.97
C LYS A 68 12.69 47.21 5.42
N LEU A 69 12.84 46.15 6.22
CA LEU A 69 13.22 46.28 7.63
C LEU A 69 14.69 46.70 7.80
N ARG A 70 15.57 46.29 6.88
CA ARG A 70 16.98 46.71 6.89
C ARG A 70 17.18 48.15 6.44
N GLU A 71 16.36 48.62 5.51
CA GLU A 71 16.40 49.99 4.96
C GLU A 71 15.53 50.99 5.74
N ALA A 72 14.71 50.51 6.68
CA ALA A 72 13.83 51.37 7.45
C ALA A 72 14.62 52.36 8.34
N PRO A 73 14.28 53.65 8.31
CA PRO A 73 14.97 54.66 9.10
C PRO A 73 14.67 54.49 10.59
N ASN A 74 15.60 54.95 11.43
CA ASN A 74 15.35 55.08 12.87
C ASN A 74 14.21 56.06 13.12
N ASP A 75 13.23 55.67 13.93
CA ASP A 75 12.21 56.57 14.46
C ASP A 75 11.92 56.28 15.95
N MET A 76 10.98 57.00 16.56
CA MET A 76 10.66 56.90 17.99
C MET A 76 10.17 55.49 18.41
N MET A 77 9.64 54.72 17.47
CA MET A 77 9.01 53.41 17.69
C MET A 77 9.74 52.25 16.98
N PHE A 78 10.74 52.56 16.16
CA PHE A 78 11.47 51.60 15.34
C PHE A 78 12.98 51.86 15.37
N GLN A 79 13.73 50.86 15.83
CA GLN A 79 15.19 50.88 15.85
C GLN A 79 15.75 50.21 14.59
N ALA A 80 16.81 50.78 14.04
CA ALA A 80 17.56 50.26 12.92
C ALA A 80 18.19 48.91 13.31
N ASN A 81 18.31 48.04 12.32
CA ASN A 81 18.72 46.65 12.48
C ASN A 81 17.90 45.89 13.55
N PRO A 82 16.56 45.79 13.38
CA PRO A 82 15.69 45.15 14.37
C PRO A 82 15.99 43.65 14.56
N PHE A 83 16.71 43.02 13.62
CA PHE A 83 17.12 41.61 13.68
C PHE A 83 18.17 41.30 14.77
N GLU A 84 18.84 42.33 15.27
CA GLU A 84 19.82 42.27 16.36
C GLU A 84 19.32 43.05 17.58
N ASN A 85 18.82 44.27 17.37
CA ASN A 85 18.45 45.17 18.47
C ASN A 85 17.08 44.91 19.08
N SER A 86 16.25 44.06 18.44
CA SER A 86 14.88 43.79 18.88
C SER A 86 14.58 42.30 19.03
N VAL A 87 15.61 41.47 19.15
CA VAL A 87 15.48 40.03 19.41
C VAL A 87 14.79 39.82 20.77
N GLY A 88 13.86 38.85 20.85
CA GLY A 88 13.02 38.61 22.03
C GLY A 88 11.73 39.44 22.04
N HIS A 89 11.80 40.68 21.55
CA HIS A 89 10.66 41.61 21.48
C HIS A 89 10.13 41.84 20.05
N PHE A 90 10.62 41.06 19.08
CA PHE A 90 10.42 41.32 17.66
C PHE A 90 8.94 41.39 17.27
N TRP A 91 8.06 40.57 17.85
CA TRP A 91 6.61 40.58 17.57
C TRP A 91 5.88 41.83 18.09
N GLY A 92 6.40 42.46 19.15
CA GLY A 92 5.83 43.69 19.71
C GLY A 92 5.90 44.86 18.75
N ILE A 93 6.86 44.84 17.82
CA ILE A 93 7.07 45.87 16.80
C ILE A 93 6.10 45.62 15.64
N HIS A 94 5.26 46.60 15.29
CA HIS A 94 4.22 46.39 14.27
C HIS A 94 4.78 46.08 12.87
N PRO A 95 5.78 46.83 12.34
CA PRO A 95 6.35 46.57 11.02
C PRO A 95 6.98 45.18 10.82
N THR A 96 7.53 44.58 11.88
CA THR A 96 8.24 43.28 11.80
C THR A 96 7.30 42.09 11.66
N ARG A 97 6.00 42.25 11.97
CA ARG A 97 5.00 41.18 11.87
C ARG A 97 4.81 40.71 10.43
N ASP A 98 4.92 41.61 9.45
CA ASP A 98 4.78 41.26 8.04
C ASP A 98 5.96 40.41 7.55
N TYR A 99 7.16 40.66 8.06
CA TYR A 99 8.32 39.79 7.87
C TYR A 99 8.08 38.39 8.48
N MET A 100 7.62 38.31 9.73
CA MET A 100 7.36 37.02 10.40
C MET A 100 6.30 36.20 9.65
N ARG A 101 5.23 36.85 9.17
CA ARG A 101 4.21 36.22 8.33
C ARG A 101 4.76 35.77 6.98
N ALA A 102 5.55 36.61 6.31
CA ALA A 102 6.19 36.26 5.05
C ALA A 102 7.14 35.06 5.20
N ARG A 103 7.88 35.01 6.31
CA ARG A 103 8.79 33.91 6.64
C ARG A 103 8.04 32.61 6.90
N PHE A 104 6.96 32.65 7.67
CA PHE A 104 6.12 31.48 7.87
C PHE A 104 5.45 31.00 6.58
N ALA A 105 4.98 31.92 5.74
CA ALA A 105 4.45 31.58 4.42
C ALA A 105 5.51 30.91 3.52
N HIS A 106 6.78 31.30 3.67
CA HIS A 106 7.88 30.60 3.00
C HIS A 106 8.07 29.17 3.53
N VAL A 107 8.00 28.97 4.84
CA VAL A 107 8.01 27.64 5.47
C VAL A 107 6.86 26.78 4.97
N GLU A 108 5.62 27.29 4.94
CA GLU A 108 4.48 26.55 4.37
C GLU A 108 4.72 26.16 2.90
N GLY A 109 5.30 27.04 2.10
CA GLY A 109 5.66 26.77 0.72
C GLY A 109 6.72 25.68 0.58
N LEU A 110 7.74 25.69 1.45
CA LEU A 110 8.80 24.68 1.49
C LEU A 110 8.24 23.30 1.87
N LEU A 111 7.39 23.22 2.90
CA LEU A 111 6.87 21.95 3.40
C LEU A 111 5.91 21.24 2.43
N LYS A 112 5.43 21.93 1.37
CA LYS A 112 4.72 21.31 0.23
C LYS A 112 5.65 20.49 -0.69
N ILE A 113 6.96 20.66 -0.58
CA ILE A 113 7.96 19.88 -1.30
C ILE A 113 8.51 18.81 -0.36
N ASN A 114 8.10 17.56 -0.55
CA ASN A 114 8.51 16.45 0.32
C ASN A 114 9.95 15.97 0.00
N THR A 115 10.94 16.72 0.49
CA THR A 115 12.37 16.39 0.37
C THR A 115 13.09 16.72 1.68
N PHE A 116 14.16 15.98 1.99
CA PHE A 116 15.01 16.23 3.16
C PHE A 116 15.46 17.71 3.23
N GLU A 117 15.94 18.25 2.10
CA GLU A 117 16.45 19.63 2.05
C GLU A 117 15.35 20.67 2.30
N ALA A 118 14.13 20.46 1.80
CA ALA A 118 13.02 21.37 2.08
C ALA A 118 12.65 21.39 3.56
N VAL A 119 12.60 20.22 4.22
CA VAL A 119 12.35 20.09 5.66
C VAL A 119 13.46 20.76 6.46
N ARG A 120 14.72 20.52 6.08
CA ARG A 120 15.89 21.10 6.73
C ARG A 120 15.87 22.63 6.66
N VAL A 121 15.62 23.19 5.48
CA VAL A 121 15.54 24.65 5.29
C VAL A 121 14.33 25.24 6.03
N ALA A 122 13.19 24.55 6.01
CA ALA A 122 12.01 24.96 6.77
C ALA A 122 12.31 25.03 8.28
N LEU A 123 12.97 24.01 8.83
CA LEU A 123 13.37 23.96 10.23
C LEU A 123 14.27 25.15 10.61
N VAL A 124 15.28 25.46 9.80
CA VAL A 124 16.17 26.63 10.00
C VAL A 124 15.39 27.94 10.04
N HIS A 125 14.37 28.11 9.20
CA HIS A 125 13.52 29.29 9.26
C HIS A 125 12.68 29.35 10.53
N LEU A 126 12.18 28.21 11.03
CA LEU A 126 11.43 28.15 12.29
C LEU A 126 12.31 28.42 13.51
N GLU A 127 13.53 27.89 13.54
CA GLU A 127 14.52 28.16 14.59
C GLU A 127 14.81 29.67 14.70
N ASP A 128 15.02 30.34 13.56
CA ASP A 128 15.29 31.78 13.57
C ASP A 128 14.04 32.61 13.90
N MET A 129 12.84 32.13 13.54
CA MET A 129 11.59 32.75 14.00
C MET A 129 11.45 32.68 15.53
N LEU A 130 11.80 31.54 16.13
CA LEU A 130 11.80 31.38 17.58
C LEU A 130 12.94 32.15 18.26
N ARG A 131 14.10 32.32 17.60
CA ARG A 131 15.16 33.23 18.08
C ARG A 131 14.65 34.66 18.15
N LEU A 132 14.01 35.15 17.10
CA LEU A 132 13.46 36.51 17.04
C LEU A 132 12.31 36.72 18.04
N CYS A 133 11.49 35.68 18.26
CA CYS A 133 10.33 35.73 19.14
C CYS A 133 10.20 34.40 19.92
N ARG A 134 10.91 34.31 21.06
CA ARG A 134 10.87 33.09 21.91
C ARG A 134 9.47 32.81 22.46
N GLY A 135 8.65 33.85 22.64
CA GLY A 135 7.26 33.76 23.07
C GLY A 135 6.32 33.06 22.08
N ASP A 136 6.76 32.84 20.83
CA ASP A 136 6.05 32.07 19.80
C ASP A 136 4.60 32.54 19.53
N ASN A 137 4.42 33.84 19.29
CA ASN A 137 3.10 34.41 19.00
C ASN A 137 2.44 33.84 17.72
N MET A 138 3.21 33.19 16.84
CA MET A 138 2.71 32.53 15.63
C MET A 138 2.44 31.02 15.82
N GLY A 139 2.77 30.45 16.98
CA GLY A 139 2.52 29.04 17.28
C GLY A 139 3.42 28.06 16.51
N VAL A 140 4.56 28.51 15.95
CA VAL A 140 5.43 27.69 15.12
C VAL A 140 6.19 26.62 15.90
N ARG A 141 6.31 26.78 17.22
CA ARG A 141 6.98 25.80 18.10
C ARG A 141 6.36 24.41 18.00
N ALA A 142 5.05 24.33 17.77
CA ALA A 142 4.33 23.07 17.64
C ALA A 142 4.76 22.23 16.44
N LEU A 143 5.36 22.85 15.42
CA LEU A 143 5.81 22.16 14.19
C LEU A 143 7.20 21.54 14.35
N MET A 144 8.01 22.06 15.27
CA MET A 144 9.43 21.73 15.42
C MET A 144 9.68 20.23 15.62
N PRO A 145 9.00 19.52 16.54
CA PRO A 145 9.26 18.09 16.78
C PRO A 145 9.01 17.22 15.55
N ALA A 146 7.92 17.46 14.84
CA ALA A 146 7.61 16.73 13.62
C ALA A 146 8.68 16.90 12.53
N LEU A 147 9.25 18.11 12.39
CA LEU A 147 10.35 18.34 11.46
C LEU A 147 11.65 17.66 11.90
N TYR A 148 11.96 17.62 13.19
CA TYR A 148 13.10 16.86 13.72
C TYR A 148 12.96 15.36 13.37
N LEU A 149 11.80 14.76 13.62
CA LEU A 149 11.52 13.36 13.27
C LEU A 149 11.65 13.11 11.76
N ARG A 150 11.18 14.03 10.92
CA ARG A 150 11.33 13.91 9.46
C ARG A 150 12.79 14.00 8.99
N LEU A 151 13.67 14.62 9.77
CA LEU A 151 15.11 14.67 9.50
C LEU A 151 15.89 13.51 10.13
N GLY A 152 15.23 12.61 10.87
CA GLY A 152 15.88 11.57 11.66
C GLY A 152 16.67 12.11 12.86
N ARG A 153 16.36 13.33 13.30
CA ARG A 153 16.98 14.02 14.44
C ARG A 153 16.19 13.71 15.71
N ASP A 154 16.12 12.41 16.03
CA ASP A 154 15.19 11.87 17.02
C ASP A 154 15.56 12.32 18.46
N GLN A 155 16.85 12.47 18.75
CA GLN A 155 17.32 12.99 20.04
C GLN A 155 16.92 14.47 20.22
N GLU A 156 17.15 15.31 19.21
CA GLU A 156 16.78 16.73 19.29
C GLU A 156 15.26 16.92 19.33
N CYS A 157 14.49 16.02 18.71
CA CYS A 157 13.04 15.98 18.88
C CYS A 157 12.68 15.82 20.36
N TYR A 158 13.27 14.85 21.04
CA TYR A 158 12.97 14.59 22.45
C TYR A 158 13.44 15.72 23.37
N ASP A 159 14.69 16.17 23.20
CA ASP A 159 15.28 17.26 23.98
C ASP A 159 14.44 18.53 23.87
N PHE A 160 13.96 18.86 22.66
CA PHE A 160 13.10 20.00 22.43
C PHE A 160 11.74 19.88 23.14
N ILE A 161 11.08 18.72 23.03
CA ILE A 161 9.80 18.45 23.68
C ILE A 161 9.95 18.57 25.20
N LYS A 162 10.97 17.92 25.77
CA LYS A 162 11.21 17.89 27.20
C LYS A 162 11.61 19.25 27.77
N TRP A 163 12.49 19.97 27.07
CA TRP A 163 12.86 21.34 27.45
C TRP A 163 11.61 22.23 27.50
N TRP A 164 10.75 22.15 26.48
CA TRP A 164 9.52 22.92 26.43
C TRP A 164 8.62 22.65 27.64
N PHE A 165 8.39 21.37 27.97
CA PHE A 165 7.55 21.02 29.11
C PHE A 165 8.15 21.51 30.43
N THR A 166 9.45 21.31 30.62
CA THR A 166 10.14 21.74 31.85
C THR A 166 10.09 23.25 32.04
N VAL A 167 10.28 24.02 30.97
CA VAL A 167 10.23 25.49 31.04
C VAL A 167 8.79 26.01 31.16
N SER A 168 7.82 25.33 30.53
CA SER A 168 6.41 25.73 30.61
C SER A 168 5.80 25.60 32.00
N GLU A 169 6.39 24.79 32.90
CA GLU A 169 5.99 24.73 34.31
C GLU A 169 6.42 25.96 35.11
N ASN A 170 7.34 26.78 34.59
CA ASN A 170 7.79 28.00 35.23
C ASN A 170 6.96 29.21 34.75
N ASP A 171 5.93 29.55 35.51
CA ASP A 171 5.05 30.72 35.28
C ASP A 171 5.79 32.07 35.23
N HIS A 172 7.04 32.12 35.70
CA HIS A 172 7.87 33.33 35.74
C HIS A 172 8.94 33.39 34.63
N TYR A 173 8.94 32.45 33.67
CA TYR A 173 9.90 32.48 32.57
C TYR A 173 9.64 33.68 31.63
N ASP A 174 10.57 34.62 31.58
CA ASP A 174 10.49 35.79 30.71
C ASP A 174 10.97 35.49 29.29
N TRP A 175 10.02 35.29 28.37
CA TRP A 175 10.28 35.03 26.96
C TRP A 175 11.02 36.17 26.24
N GLY A 176 11.01 37.40 26.77
CA GLY A 176 11.74 38.53 26.21
C GLY A 176 13.21 38.58 26.66
N ASN A 177 13.54 37.90 27.77
CA ASN A 177 14.89 37.90 28.30
C ASN A 177 15.77 36.88 27.56
N MET A 178 16.70 37.39 26.75
CA MET A 178 17.58 36.58 25.92
C MET A 178 18.72 35.90 26.70
N ASP A 179 18.99 36.33 27.92
CA ASP A 179 20.03 35.78 28.80
C ASP A 179 19.58 34.52 29.54
N LEU A 180 18.28 34.23 29.57
CA LEU A 180 17.76 33.00 30.17
C LEU A 180 18.13 31.76 29.33
N PRO A 181 18.34 30.59 29.98
CA PRO A 181 18.59 29.33 29.28
C PRO A 181 17.49 29.04 28.26
N TYR A 182 17.88 28.69 27.04
CA TYR A 182 16.98 28.52 25.91
C TYR A 182 17.43 27.38 25.02
N LEU A 183 16.59 26.34 24.89
CA LEU A 183 16.88 25.11 24.16
C LEU A 183 18.25 24.49 24.51
N ASP A 184 18.62 24.58 25.79
CA ASP A 184 19.91 24.18 26.37
C ASP A 184 19.95 22.71 26.84
N MET A 185 18.85 21.97 26.64
CA MET A 185 18.77 20.55 26.96
C MET A 185 19.38 19.71 25.83
N HIS A 186 20.30 18.82 26.18
CA HIS A 186 20.96 17.92 25.24
C HIS A 186 21.13 16.52 25.82
N GLY A 187 20.73 15.49 25.06
CA GLY A 187 20.93 14.09 25.45
C GLY A 187 20.04 13.65 26.61
N ALA A 188 18.83 14.22 26.73
CA ALA A 188 17.88 13.76 27.70
C ALA A 188 17.41 12.33 27.38
N ASP A 189 17.17 11.53 28.42
CA ASP A 189 16.79 10.12 28.27
C ASP A 189 15.36 9.96 27.72
N PRO A 190 15.16 9.50 26.48
CA PRO A 190 13.83 9.32 25.91
C PRO A 190 13.08 8.11 26.45
N PHE A 191 13.65 7.35 27.40
CA PHE A 191 13.00 6.21 28.04
C PHE A 191 12.33 6.57 29.38
N GLU A 192 12.52 7.79 29.88
CA GLU A 192 11.90 8.21 31.14
C GLU A 192 10.35 8.21 31.07
N PRO A 193 9.67 8.09 32.22
CA PRO A 193 8.22 8.13 32.32
C PRO A 193 7.59 9.36 31.67
N VAL A 194 6.41 9.18 31.04
CA VAL A 194 5.68 10.24 30.32
C VAL A 194 4.74 11.05 31.22
N ASP A 195 4.65 10.68 32.50
CA ASP A 195 3.79 11.30 33.51
C ASP A 195 4.14 12.76 33.83
N ARG A 196 5.41 13.15 33.63
CA ARG A 196 5.90 14.52 33.84
C ARG A 196 5.49 15.54 32.77
N CYS A 197 4.77 15.13 31.72
CA CYS A 197 4.42 16.01 30.60
C CYS A 197 2.93 16.42 30.60
N LYS A 198 2.21 16.22 31.72
CA LYS A 198 0.74 16.09 31.76
C LYS A 198 -0.18 17.32 31.62
N PRO A 199 0.16 18.62 31.82
CA PRO A 199 -0.89 19.64 31.76
C PRO A 199 -1.02 20.41 30.43
N PHE A 200 -0.06 20.39 29.51
CA PHE A 200 -0.08 21.29 28.33
C PHE A 200 0.47 20.69 27.03
N TYR A 201 0.01 19.51 26.64
CA TYR A 201 0.32 19.01 25.32
C TYR A 201 -0.39 19.84 24.24
N LYS A 202 0.37 20.63 23.46
CA LYS A 202 -0.11 20.96 22.11
C LYS A 202 -0.21 19.64 21.34
N LEU A 203 -1.37 19.32 20.76
CA LEU A 203 -1.67 18.05 20.09
C LEU A 203 -0.54 17.56 19.16
N ALA A 204 0.07 18.47 18.39
CA ALA A 204 1.18 18.15 17.48
C ALA A 204 2.45 17.62 18.19
N MET A 205 2.76 18.13 19.39
CA MET A 205 3.92 17.68 20.18
C MET A 205 3.65 16.31 20.80
N LEU A 206 2.42 16.08 21.28
CA LEU A 206 2.00 14.76 21.77
C LEU A 206 2.11 13.71 20.68
N VAL A 207 1.55 13.98 19.51
CA VAL A 207 1.65 13.08 18.34
C VAL A 207 3.11 12.81 17.98
N SER A 208 3.97 13.84 18.01
CA SER A 208 5.40 13.68 17.74
C SER A 208 6.09 12.81 18.80
N LEU A 209 5.77 12.99 20.09
CA LEU A 209 6.31 12.15 21.16
C LEU A 209 5.86 10.69 21.01
N THR A 210 4.59 10.45 20.70
CA THR A 210 4.07 9.10 20.43
C THR A 210 4.81 8.46 19.25
N LEU A 211 4.98 9.19 18.15
CA LEU A 211 5.70 8.70 16.97
C LEU A 211 7.18 8.40 17.27
N LEU A 212 7.84 9.25 18.06
CA LEU A 212 9.20 9.00 18.54
C LEU A 212 9.28 7.69 19.33
N LYS A 213 8.39 7.50 20.33
CA LYS A 213 8.38 6.28 21.15
C LYS A 213 8.09 5.03 20.31
N ILE A 214 7.20 5.13 19.31
CA ILE A 214 6.96 4.04 18.34
C ILE A 214 8.22 3.72 17.53
N ARG A 215 8.97 4.72 17.06
CA ARG A 215 10.25 4.49 16.36
C ARG A 215 11.25 3.73 17.23
N LEU A 216 11.42 4.16 18.49
CA LEU A 216 12.30 3.47 19.44
C LEU A 216 11.85 2.02 19.70
N LEU A 217 10.54 1.76 19.76
CA LEU A 217 9.99 0.41 19.93
C LEU A 217 10.28 -0.48 18.71
N LEU A 218 10.08 0.04 17.49
CA LEU A 218 10.38 -0.67 16.25
C LEU A 218 11.87 -0.99 16.14
N GLU A 219 12.72 -0.03 16.50
CA GLU A 219 14.17 -0.19 16.52
C GLU A 219 14.60 -1.28 17.52
N LEU A 220 14.09 -1.26 18.75
CA LEU A 220 14.39 -2.30 19.76
C LEU A 220 13.92 -3.69 19.33
N ARG A 221 12.76 -3.80 18.67
CA ARG A 221 12.29 -5.07 18.11
C ARG A 221 13.21 -5.56 16.98
N SER A 222 13.69 -4.66 16.14
CA SER A 222 14.66 -4.98 15.08
C SER A 222 15.95 -5.54 15.68
N VAL A 223 16.47 -4.90 16.74
CA VAL A 223 17.65 -5.39 17.50
C VAL A 223 17.36 -6.75 18.16
N GLN A 224 16.20 -6.93 18.79
CA GLN A 224 15.80 -8.21 19.41
C GLN A 224 15.74 -9.34 18.37
N ASN A 225 15.17 -9.08 17.20
CA ASN A 225 15.10 -10.04 16.10
C ASN A 225 16.48 -10.40 15.56
N ALA A 226 17.39 -9.42 15.46
CA ALA A 226 18.78 -9.67 15.07
C ALA A 226 19.52 -10.54 16.10
N ILE A 227 19.30 -10.31 17.41
CA ILE A 227 19.86 -11.14 18.49
C ILE A 227 19.36 -12.60 18.37
N ALA A 228 18.08 -12.81 18.05
CA ALA A 228 17.52 -14.17 17.88
C ALA A 228 18.14 -14.94 16.69
N VAL A 229 18.57 -14.24 15.64
CA VAL A 229 19.26 -14.83 14.47
C VAL A 229 20.75 -15.11 14.75
N GLY A 230 21.32 -14.46 15.76
CA GLY A 230 22.76 -14.41 16.02
C GLY A 230 23.43 -15.70 16.46
N GLY A 231 22.71 -16.73 16.90
CA GLY A 231 23.30 -18.01 17.31
C GLY A 231 24.09 -18.79 16.24
N LYS A 232 24.30 -18.22 15.04
CA LYS A 232 24.97 -18.84 13.87
C LYS A 232 26.14 -18.02 13.32
N VAL A 233 26.51 -16.90 13.94
CA VAL A 233 27.52 -15.95 13.42
C VAL A 233 28.54 -15.63 14.53
N PRO A 234 29.83 -15.42 14.21
CA PRO A 234 30.83 -15.01 15.19
C PRO A 234 30.42 -13.73 15.94
N GLN A 235 30.80 -13.66 17.22
CA GLN A 235 30.45 -12.55 18.11
C GLN A 235 30.88 -11.19 17.55
N GLU A 236 32.02 -11.10 16.86
CA GLU A 236 32.51 -9.86 16.24
C GLU A 236 31.58 -9.35 15.13
N ILE A 237 30.99 -10.27 14.35
CA ILE A 237 30.02 -9.92 13.30
C ILE A 237 28.69 -9.49 13.93
N LEU A 238 28.29 -10.15 15.02
CA LEU A 238 27.11 -9.75 15.77
C LEU A 238 27.27 -8.37 16.40
N ASP A 239 28.43 -8.07 16.96
CA ASP A 239 28.70 -6.78 17.61
C ASP A 239 28.73 -5.66 16.57
N HIS A 240 29.33 -5.88 15.39
CA HIS A 240 29.24 -4.93 14.28
C HIS A 240 27.83 -4.75 13.72
N VAL A 241 27.04 -5.82 13.61
CA VAL A 241 25.64 -5.73 13.19
C VAL A 241 24.82 -4.98 14.23
N ARG A 242 25.03 -5.23 15.52
CA ARG A 242 24.37 -4.52 16.62
C ARG A 242 24.72 -3.03 16.63
N GLU A 243 25.99 -2.67 16.44
CA GLU A 243 26.40 -1.26 16.36
C GLU A 243 25.83 -0.53 15.13
N GLN A 244 25.67 -1.21 14.00
CA GLN A 244 25.12 -0.61 12.77
C GLN A 244 23.59 -0.56 12.72
N MET A 245 22.91 -1.40 13.49
CA MET A 245 21.43 -1.45 13.56
C MET A 245 20.84 -0.46 14.54
N VAL A 246 21.66 0.07 15.46
CA VAL A 246 21.22 0.95 16.52
C VAL A 246 21.43 2.41 16.10
N GLY A 247 20.33 3.15 16.00
CA GLY A 247 20.29 4.58 15.77
C GLY A 247 20.88 5.38 16.94
N PRO A 248 21.14 6.69 16.73
CA PRO A 248 21.90 7.50 17.69
C PRO A 248 21.31 7.55 19.10
N VAL A 249 19.98 7.49 19.22
CA VAL A 249 19.28 7.56 20.50
C VAL A 249 19.56 6.33 21.37
N LEU A 250 19.35 5.13 20.83
CA LEU A 250 19.62 3.89 21.56
C LEU A 250 21.12 3.72 21.81
N ALA A 251 21.98 4.09 20.85
CA ALA A 251 23.43 4.01 20.99
C ALA A 251 23.96 4.86 22.15
N ASN A 252 23.32 5.99 22.44
CA ASN A 252 23.68 6.86 23.55
C ASN A 252 23.16 6.36 24.92
N ASN A 253 22.20 5.42 24.95
CA ASN A 253 21.73 4.82 26.19
C ASN A 253 22.70 3.72 26.65
N ARG A 254 23.61 4.09 27.56
CA ARG A 254 24.70 3.20 28.02
C ARG A 254 24.21 1.90 28.65
N ASP A 255 23.13 1.94 29.42
CA ASP A 255 22.66 0.76 30.14
C ASP A 255 21.92 -0.19 29.21
N LEU A 256 21.10 0.35 28.30
CA LEU A 256 20.48 -0.42 27.23
C LEU A 256 21.54 -1.03 26.32
N MET A 257 22.57 -0.28 25.93
CA MET A 257 23.65 -0.80 25.08
C MET A 257 24.47 -1.88 25.78
N LYS A 258 24.71 -1.77 27.10
CA LYS A 258 25.29 -2.89 27.86
C LYS A 258 24.40 -4.12 27.77
N ASP A 259 23.08 -3.98 27.92
CA ASP A 259 22.16 -5.11 27.84
C ASP A 259 22.14 -5.73 26.43
N VAL A 260 22.15 -4.92 25.37
CA VAL A 260 22.25 -5.36 23.97
C VAL A 260 23.54 -6.12 23.71
N MET A 261 24.70 -5.58 24.13
CA MET A 261 26.01 -6.20 23.93
C MET A 261 26.18 -7.49 24.73
N ASN A 262 25.61 -7.54 25.94
CA ASN A 262 25.62 -8.73 26.78
C ASN A 262 24.54 -9.76 26.40
N GLY A 263 23.76 -9.51 25.34
CA GLY A 263 22.69 -10.41 24.89
C GLY A 263 21.57 -10.61 25.90
N ARG A 264 21.35 -9.63 26.79
CA ARG A 264 20.29 -9.70 27.80
C ARG A 264 18.91 -9.49 27.17
N PRO A 265 17.85 -10.05 27.74
CA PRO A 265 16.50 -9.86 27.23
C PRO A 265 16.10 -8.38 27.20
N LEU A 266 15.73 -7.88 26.02
CA LEU A 266 15.25 -6.50 25.82
C LEU A 266 13.76 -6.33 26.17
N ALA A 267 13.09 -7.40 26.62
CA ALA A 267 11.68 -7.40 26.97
C ALA A 267 11.28 -6.29 27.97
N PRO A 268 12.06 -5.96 29.02
CA PRO A 268 11.70 -4.88 29.94
C PRO A 268 11.55 -3.52 29.26
N TYR A 269 12.51 -3.16 28.38
CA TYR A 269 12.46 -1.90 27.62
C TYR A 269 11.30 -1.87 26.64
N ILE A 270 11.01 -3.00 25.99
CA ILE A 270 9.88 -3.15 25.06
C ILE A 270 8.54 -2.99 25.80
N THR A 271 8.36 -3.66 26.94
CA THR A 271 7.14 -3.56 27.75
C THR A 271 6.94 -2.14 28.26
N MET A 272 8.02 -1.49 28.72
CA MET A 272 7.98 -0.09 29.15
C MET A 272 7.55 0.85 28.02
N LEU A 273 8.16 0.74 26.84
CA LEU A 273 7.77 1.58 25.69
C LEU A 273 6.33 1.32 25.26
N LYS A 274 5.86 0.06 25.24
CA LYS A 274 4.46 -0.27 24.94
C LYS A 274 3.51 0.43 25.92
N SER A 275 3.80 0.37 27.22
CA SER A 275 3.00 1.03 28.24
C SER A 275 2.98 2.55 28.06
N GLN A 276 4.13 3.18 27.81
CA GLN A 276 4.22 4.62 27.55
C GLN A 276 3.48 5.02 26.27
N ILE A 277 3.58 4.22 25.20
CA ILE A 277 2.85 4.47 23.94
C ILE A 277 1.34 4.38 24.17
N SER A 278 0.87 3.40 24.94
CA SER A 278 -0.56 3.28 25.30
C SER A 278 -1.04 4.51 26.06
N GLU A 279 -0.28 4.97 27.07
CA GLU A 279 -0.63 6.17 27.84
C GLU A 279 -0.70 7.42 26.94
N LEU A 280 0.27 7.60 26.05
CA LEU A 280 0.28 8.72 25.09
C LEU A 280 -0.85 8.62 24.07
N TYR A 281 -1.19 7.41 23.63
CA TYR A 281 -2.30 7.15 22.71
C TYR A 281 -3.65 7.50 23.35
N ASP A 282 -3.89 7.01 24.56
CA ASP A 282 -5.11 7.27 25.30
C ASP A 282 -5.27 8.75 25.60
N HIS A 283 -4.19 9.41 26.00
CA HIS A 283 -4.20 10.86 26.19
C HIS A 283 -4.49 11.61 24.88
N GLY A 284 -3.85 11.24 23.77
CA GLY A 284 -4.12 11.88 22.48
C GLY A 284 -5.55 11.66 21.98
N LYS A 285 -6.16 10.52 22.31
CA LYS A 285 -7.56 10.23 22.01
C LYS A 285 -8.51 11.09 22.86
N GLN A 286 -8.17 11.32 24.12
CA GLN A 286 -8.93 12.22 25.02
C GLN A 286 -8.83 13.68 24.57
N GLU A 287 -7.64 14.13 24.19
CA GLU A 287 -7.40 15.50 23.70
C GLU A 287 -8.05 15.75 22.33
N ASN A 288 -7.98 14.78 21.40
CA ASN A 288 -8.59 14.91 20.09
C ASN A 288 -8.94 13.55 19.46
N GLU A 289 -10.21 13.15 19.57
CA GLU A 289 -10.70 11.86 19.06
C GLU A 289 -10.48 11.64 17.55
N HIS A 290 -10.32 12.71 16.78
CA HIS A 290 -10.13 12.65 15.33
C HIS A 290 -8.68 12.41 14.92
N MET A 291 -7.71 12.63 15.82
CA MET A 291 -6.28 12.65 15.48
C MET A 291 -5.78 11.30 14.98
N TRP A 292 -5.96 10.23 15.76
CA TRP A 292 -5.45 8.90 15.37
C TRP A 292 -6.09 8.35 14.09
N PRO A 293 -7.43 8.42 13.90
CA PRO A 293 -8.04 8.05 12.63
C PRO A 293 -7.50 8.87 11.44
N ALA A 294 -7.30 10.18 11.61
CA ALA A 294 -6.80 11.03 10.54
C ALA A 294 -5.30 10.82 10.24
N LEU A 295 -4.50 10.39 11.23
CA LEU A 295 -3.10 10.02 11.00
C LEU A 295 -2.99 8.76 10.14
N LEU A 296 -3.89 7.79 10.35
CA LEU A 296 -3.97 6.56 9.55
C LEU A 296 -4.63 6.78 8.18
N SER A 297 -5.60 7.69 8.09
CA SER A 297 -6.38 7.97 6.89
C SER A 297 -6.63 9.48 6.74
N PRO A 298 -5.62 10.23 6.27
CA PRO A 298 -5.66 11.70 6.25
C PRO A 298 -6.74 12.28 5.33
N GLY A 299 -7.02 11.65 4.18
CA GLY A 299 -8.01 12.13 3.22
C GLY A 299 -7.89 13.63 2.92
N ASN A 300 -9.02 14.33 2.87
CA ASN A 300 -9.07 15.78 2.65
C ASN A 300 -8.59 16.62 3.86
N ASN A 301 -8.38 16.01 5.03
CA ASN A 301 -7.98 16.74 6.24
C ASN A 301 -6.54 17.28 6.11
N LEU A 302 -5.68 16.59 5.37
CA LEU A 302 -4.29 17.00 5.16
C LEU A 302 -4.16 18.25 4.27
N SER A 303 -5.13 18.48 3.37
CA SER A 303 -5.17 19.64 2.48
C SER A 303 -5.98 20.80 3.08
N ALA A 304 -6.70 20.58 4.17
CA ALA A 304 -7.57 21.56 4.79
C ALA A 304 -6.81 22.77 5.36
N ARG A 305 -7.42 23.95 5.23
CA ARG A 305 -6.92 25.22 5.78
C ARG A 305 -8.00 25.83 6.68
N PRO A 306 -8.13 25.35 7.92
CA PRO A 306 -9.09 25.92 8.85
C PRO A 306 -8.73 27.39 9.14
N GLN A 307 -9.72 28.26 9.11
CA GLN A 307 -9.55 29.68 9.44
C GLN A 307 -9.55 29.93 10.95
N TYR A 308 -10.17 29.01 11.71
CA TYR A 308 -10.27 29.05 13.17
C TYR A 308 -9.97 27.67 13.75
N THR A 309 -9.27 27.64 14.87
CA THR A 309 -8.79 26.41 15.50
C THR A 309 -9.21 26.44 16.97
N GLY A 310 -10.08 25.50 17.35
CA GLY A 310 -10.45 25.30 18.75
C GLY A 310 -9.77 24.04 19.32
N PHE A 311 -9.51 24.03 20.62
CA PHE A 311 -9.01 22.84 21.31
C PHE A 311 -9.98 21.66 21.13
N GLY A 312 -9.44 20.48 20.86
CA GLY A 312 -10.18 19.24 20.58
C GLY A 312 -10.92 19.21 19.25
N SER A 313 -10.82 20.26 18.42
CA SER A 313 -11.56 20.36 17.16
C SER A 313 -10.90 19.61 16.01
N MET A 314 -11.70 19.29 14.99
CA MET A 314 -11.19 18.79 13.69
C MET A 314 -10.17 19.75 13.06
N ALA A 315 -10.31 21.07 13.28
CA ALA A 315 -9.38 22.07 12.77
C ALA A 315 -8.00 22.00 13.44
N GLU A 316 -7.94 21.72 14.75
CA GLU A 316 -6.69 21.51 15.46
C GLU A 316 -5.98 20.24 14.98
N MET A 317 -6.74 19.14 14.81
CA MET A 317 -6.22 17.91 14.21
C MET A 317 -5.64 18.17 12.82
N GLN A 318 -6.35 18.91 11.96
CA GLN A 318 -5.89 19.22 10.59
C GLN A 318 -4.55 19.98 10.60
N MET A 319 -4.33 20.87 11.57
CA MET A 319 -3.05 21.55 11.72
C MET A 319 -1.94 20.62 12.21
N ALA A 320 -2.22 19.81 13.24
CA ALA A 320 -1.25 18.85 13.78
C ALA A 320 -0.84 17.81 12.72
N LEU A 321 -1.82 17.31 11.94
CA LEU A 321 -1.62 16.36 10.86
C LEU A 321 -0.67 16.91 9.78
N ARG A 322 -0.83 18.18 9.40
CA ARG A 322 0.03 18.86 8.40
C ARG A 322 1.45 19.11 8.89
N ALA A 323 1.67 19.15 10.21
CA ALA A 323 3.01 19.21 10.79
C ALA A 323 3.71 17.85 10.66
N SER A 324 2.99 16.79 11.03
CA SER A 324 3.48 15.40 11.08
C SER A 324 3.64 14.76 9.70
N MET A 325 2.83 15.15 8.72
CA MET A 325 2.75 14.53 7.41
C MET A 325 2.74 15.56 6.28
N THR A 326 3.19 15.18 5.08
CA THR A 326 3.05 16.01 3.88
C THR A 326 1.89 15.57 3.03
N ASP A 327 1.16 16.54 2.47
CA ASP A 327 0.16 16.30 1.43
C ASP A 327 0.83 15.74 0.17
N ASN A 328 0.83 14.41 0.05
CA ASN A 328 1.28 13.72 -1.15
C ASN A 328 0.13 13.50 -2.15
N SER A 329 -1.04 14.14 -2.03
CA SER A 329 -2.18 13.95 -2.96
C SER A 329 -1.89 14.28 -4.44
N GLN A 330 -0.71 14.84 -4.75
CA GLN A 330 -0.18 14.94 -6.13
C GLN A 330 1.19 14.27 -6.35
N GLN A 331 1.81 13.71 -5.31
CA GLN A 331 2.97 12.79 -5.42
C GLN A 331 2.57 11.32 -5.28
N VAL A 332 1.28 11.07 -5.07
CA VAL A 332 0.59 9.81 -5.20
C VAL A 332 -0.16 9.83 -6.54
N ALA A 333 0.61 9.93 -7.61
CA ALA A 333 0.25 9.21 -8.84
C ALA A 333 1.07 7.91 -8.96
N SER A 334 1.88 7.58 -7.94
CA SER A 334 2.71 6.37 -7.92
C SER A 334 2.95 5.78 -6.53
N ALA A 335 2.19 6.18 -5.51
CA ALA A 335 2.25 5.57 -4.18
C ALA A 335 0.92 5.83 -3.44
N GLU A 336 -0.20 5.48 -4.10
CA GLU A 336 -1.33 5.04 -3.30
C GLU A 336 -0.73 3.84 -2.57
N THR A 337 -0.90 3.79 -1.25
CA THR A 337 -0.96 2.49 -0.60
C THR A 337 -1.85 1.64 -1.50
N HIS A 338 -1.23 0.75 -2.28
CA HIS A 338 -1.89 -0.40 -2.83
C HIS A 338 -2.30 -1.22 -1.60
N THR A 339 -3.35 -0.78 -0.91
CA THR A 339 -4.44 -1.70 -0.70
C THR A 339 -4.85 -2.11 -2.11
N GLY A 340 -4.16 -3.14 -2.61
CA GLY A 340 -4.58 -3.94 -3.73
C GLY A 340 -5.96 -4.46 -3.36
N LEU A 341 -6.96 -3.63 -3.61
CA LEU A 341 -8.31 -4.08 -3.68
C LEU A 341 -8.38 -4.67 -5.09
N LEU A 342 -8.72 -5.94 -5.12
CA LEU A 342 -9.61 -6.55 -6.10
C LEU A 342 -10.42 -5.50 -6.89
N LEU A 343 -10.77 -5.81 -8.16
CA LEU A 343 -11.68 -4.93 -8.91
C LEU A 343 -12.83 -4.51 -7.99
N PRO A 344 -13.09 -3.20 -7.86
CA PRO A 344 -14.07 -2.71 -6.92
C PRO A 344 -15.39 -3.43 -7.19
N ALA A 345 -16.02 -3.96 -6.14
CA ALA A 345 -17.23 -4.78 -6.23
C ALA A 345 -18.41 -4.07 -6.92
N THR A 346 -18.27 -2.76 -7.17
CA THR A 346 -19.21 -1.95 -7.91
C THR A 346 -18.51 -1.19 -9.04
N PRO A 347 -19.23 -0.93 -10.16
CA PRO A 347 -18.81 -0.02 -11.22
C PRO A 347 -18.24 1.29 -10.69
N GLN A 348 -17.14 1.74 -11.29
CA GLN A 348 -16.50 3.01 -10.96
C GLN A 348 -16.17 3.80 -12.22
N CYS A 349 -16.13 5.12 -12.09
CA CYS A 349 -15.67 5.99 -13.17
C CYS A 349 -14.19 5.71 -13.47
N ALA A 350 -13.86 5.42 -14.73
CA ALA A 350 -12.48 5.12 -15.13
C ALA A 350 -11.47 6.22 -14.73
N VAL A 351 -11.91 7.48 -14.69
CA VAL A 351 -11.07 8.66 -14.39
C VAL A 351 -11.06 9.03 -12.90
N CYS A 352 -12.22 9.28 -12.28
CA CYS A 352 -12.30 9.82 -10.92
C CYS A 352 -12.70 8.79 -9.84
N LYS A 353 -12.91 7.53 -10.21
CA LYS A 353 -13.27 6.40 -9.33
C LYS A 353 -14.60 6.53 -8.55
N LYS A 354 -15.41 7.57 -8.82
CA LYS A 354 -16.78 7.69 -8.29
C LYS A 354 -17.65 6.50 -8.71
N THR A 355 -18.54 6.05 -7.83
CA THR A 355 -19.47 4.93 -8.06
C THR A 355 -20.88 5.39 -8.42
N ASP A 356 -21.19 6.67 -8.25
CA ASP A 356 -22.51 7.28 -8.46
C ASP A 356 -22.63 7.99 -9.83
N GLY A 357 -23.86 8.01 -10.37
CA GLY A 357 -24.17 8.75 -11.60
C GLY A 357 -23.45 8.21 -12.86
N LEU A 358 -23.15 6.91 -12.90
CA LEU A 358 -22.35 6.32 -13.97
C LEU A 358 -23.16 6.07 -15.25
N SER A 359 -22.56 6.47 -16.37
CA SER A 359 -23.03 6.20 -17.73
C SER A 359 -22.01 5.33 -18.46
N ARG A 360 -22.49 4.27 -19.12
CA ARG A 360 -21.64 3.35 -19.86
C ARG A 360 -21.25 3.95 -21.20
N CYS A 361 -20.03 3.65 -21.66
CA CYS A 361 -19.62 3.94 -23.02
C CYS A 361 -20.61 3.32 -24.02
N ALA A 362 -21.24 4.15 -24.86
CA ALA A 362 -22.26 3.70 -25.81
C ALA A 362 -21.74 2.67 -26.84
N SER A 363 -20.43 2.67 -27.12
CA SER A 363 -19.81 1.76 -28.09
C SER A 363 -19.45 0.40 -27.49
N CYS A 364 -18.56 0.34 -26.50
CA CYS A 364 -18.11 -0.94 -25.93
C CYS A 364 -19.02 -1.48 -24.82
N LYS A 365 -19.80 -0.61 -24.15
CA LYS A 365 -20.69 -0.91 -23.02
C LYS A 365 -20.03 -1.50 -21.76
N VAL A 366 -18.69 -1.46 -21.69
CA VAL A 366 -17.92 -2.10 -20.60
C VAL A 366 -17.08 -1.12 -19.78
N GLU A 367 -16.98 0.13 -20.19
CA GLU A 367 -16.38 1.21 -19.40
C GLU A 367 -17.44 2.19 -18.92
N SER A 368 -17.28 2.70 -17.71
CA SER A 368 -18.24 3.56 -17.02
C SER A 368 -17.64 4.92 -16.68
N TYR A 369 -18.43 5.98 -16.85
CA TYR A 369 -18.03 7.37 -16.60
C TYR A 369 -19.13 8.15 -15.89
N CYS A 370 -18.77 8.95 -14.88
CA CYS A 370 -19.73 9.81 -14.18
C CYS A 370 -20.15 11.04 -15.02
N CYS A 371 -19.39 11.39 -16.06
CA CYS A 371 -19.70 12.52 -16.93
C CYS A 371 -19.02 12.37 -18.32
N ARG A 372 -19.51 13.14 -19.30
CA ARG A 372 -18.99 13.16 -20.68
C ARG A 372 -17.56 13.70 -20.77
N GLU A 373 -17.14 14.56 -19.84
CA GLU A 373 -15.78 15.10 -19.81
C GLU A 373 -14.74 14.03 -19.47
N HIS A 374 -15.03 13.18 -18.48
CA HIS A 374 -14.17 12.03 -18.14
C HIS A 374 -14.07 11.03 -19.30
N GLN A 375 -15.17 10.78 -20.01
CA GLN A 375 -15.14 9.95 -21.22
C GLN A 375 -14.22 10.54 -22.30
N LYS A 376 -14.25 11.87 -22.52
CA LYS A 376 -13.36 12.53 -23.49
C LYS A 376 -11.89 12.48 -23.05
N SER A 377 -11.62 12.65 -21.76
CA SER A 377 -10.28 12.58 -21.20
C SER A 377 -9.66 11.20 -21.35
N ASP A 378 -10.44 10.15 -21.08
CA ASP A 378 -10.00 8.75 -21.21
C ASP A 378 -9.99 8.24 -22.66
N TRP A 379 -10.54 8.98 -23.61
CA TRP A 379 -10.65 8.50 -25.00
C TRP A 379 -9.30 8.15 -25.63
N GLN A 380 -8.21 8.86 -25.28
CA GLN A 380 -6.88 8.57 -25.83
C GLN A 380 -6.37 7.18 -25.43
N SER A 381 -6.62 6.75 -24.20
CA SER A 381 -6.29 5.42 -23.68
C SER A 381 -7.32 4.35 -24.08
N HIS A 382 -8.60 4.69 -24.00
CA HIS A 382 -9.71 3.75 -24.20
C HIS A 382 -10.00 3.41 -25.68
N ARG A 383 -9.69 4.31 -26.64
CA ARG A 383 -10.12 4.15 -28.04
C ARG A 383 -9.72 2.81 -28.66
N ALA A 384 -8.48 2.38 -28.46
CA ALA A 384 -7.98 1.14 -29.06
C ALA A 384 -8.78 -0.07 -28.55
N THR A 385 -8.90 -0.17 -27.23
CA THR A 385 -9.61 -1.27 -26.58
C THR A 385 -11.11 -1.25 -26.85
N CYS A 386 -11.73 -0.07 -26.88
CA CYS A 386 -13.13 0.14 -27.25
C CYS A 386 -13.44 -0.44 -28.63
N ASN A 387 -12.58 -0.12 -29.61
CA ASN A 387 -12.76 -0.60 -30.98
C ASN A 387 -12.59 -2.11 -31.08
N THR A 388 -11.62 -2.69 -30.36
CA THR A 388 -11.44 -4.15 -30.32
C THR A 388 -12.70 -4.84 -29.79
N VAL A 389 -13.19 -4.45 -28.61
CA VAL A 389 -14.41 -5.04 -28.01
C VAL A 389 -15.63 -4.87 -28.91
N ARG A 390 -15.79 -3.71 -29.53
CA ARG A 390 -16.88 -3.47 -30.49
C ARG A 390 -16.78 -4.39 -31.70
N SER A 391 -15.58 -4.57 -32.25
CA SER A 391 -15.37 -5.40 -33.44
C SER A 391 -15.58 -6.89 -33.17
N THR A 392 -15.10 -7.41 -32.03
CA THR A 392 -15.26 -8.81 -31.65
C THR A 392 -16.72 -9.10 -31.32
N ARG A 393 -17.42 -8.18 -30.65
CA ARG A 393 -18.87 -8.31 -30.40
C ARG A 393 -19.68 -8.32 -31.70
N ALA A 394 -19.36 -7.45 -32.66
CA ALA A 394 -20.03 -7.47 -33.96
C ALA A 394 -19.79 -8.77 -34.74
N THR A 395 -18.60 -9.38 -34.63
CA THR A 395 -18.35 -10.71 -35.19
C THR A 395 -19.18 -11.78 -34.49
N LEU A 396 -19.20 -11.78 -33.15
CA LEU A 396 -20.03 -12.71 -32.38
C LEU A 396 -21.51 -12.62 -32.79
N ASP A 397 -22.07 -11.40 -32.87
CA ASP A 397 -23.48 -11.18 -33.22
C ASP A 397 -23.80 -11.70 -34.64
N ARG A 398 -22.87 -11.59 -35.59
CA ARG A 398 -23.02 -12.14 -36.95
C ARG A 398 -23.03 -13.66 -36.96
N GLU A 399 -22.07 -14.29 -36.27
CA GLU A 399 -22.01 -15.76 -36.17
C GLU A 399 -23.24 -16.32 -35.44
N GLU A 400 -23.68 -15.63 -34.37
CA GLU A 400 -24.90 -16.01 -33.65
C GLU A 400 -26.14 -15.92 -34.54
N HIS A 401 -26.30 -14.80 -35.27
CA HIS A 401 -27.40 -14.63 -36.20
C HIS A 401 -27.41 -15.72 -37.28
N ALA A 402 -26.25 -16.01 -37.88
CA ALA A 402 -26.09 -17.04 -38.89
C ALA A 402 -26.57 -18.42 -38.38
N LEU A 403 -26.22 -18.78 -37.14
CA LEU A 403 -26.66 -20.03 -36.52
C LEU A 403 -28.15 -20.02 -36.15
N ARG A 404 -28.70 -18.89 -35.69
CA ARG A 404 -30.12 -18.79 -35.30
C ARG A 404 -31.07 -18.90 -36.48
N VAL A 405 -30.69 -18.39 -37.66
CA VAL A 405 -31.49 -18.45 -38.89
C VAL A 405 -31.16 -19.66 -39.76
N TYR A 406 -30.19 -20.49 -39.35
CA TYR A 406 -29.77 -21.67 -40.08
C TYR A 406 -30.92 -22.69 -40.17
N LYS A 407 -31.25 -23.12 -41.38
CA LYS A 407 -32.41 -23.99 -41.67
C LYS A 407 -32.16 -25.48 -41.37
N GLY A 408 -30.92 -25.85 -41.07
CA GLY A 408 -30.51 -27.23 -40.80
C GLY A 408 -29.99 -27.95 -42.05
N ASP A 409 -29.01 -28.82 -41.85
CA ASP A 409 -28.48 -29.78 -42.83
C ASP A 409 -28.14 -31.12 -42.14
N LEU A 410 -27.47 -32.03 -42.85
CA LEU A 410 -27.12 -33.36 -42.34
C LEU A 410 -26.20 -33.34 -41.10
N PHE A 411 -25.41 -32.27 -40.92
CA PHE A 411 -24.39 -32.16 -39.87
C PHE A 411 -24.71 -31.09 -38.81
N THR A 412 -25.59 -30.13 -39.14
CA THR A 412 -25.93 -28.97 -38.34
C THR A 412 -27.45 -28.86 -38.20
N PRO A 413 -28.01 -28.99 -37.00
CA PRO A 413 -29.45 -28.88 -36.80
C PRO A 413 -29.95 -27.43 -36.97
N ALA A 414 -31.25 -27.28 -37.25
CA ALA A 414 -31.89 -25.98 -37.31
C ALA A 414 -31.88 -25.31 -35.93
N ASN A 415 -31.34 -24.09 -35.83
CA ASN A 415 -31.16 -23.37 -34.57
C ASN A 415 -30.54 -24.23 -33.45
N PRO A 416 -29.22 -24.54 -33.52
CA PRO A 416 -28.57 -25.49 -32.63
C PRO A 416 -28.63 -25.09 -31.14
N PHE A 417 -28.88 -23.82 -30.82
CA PHE A 417 -28.99 -23.31 -29.45
C PHE A 417 -30.10 -23.97 -28.63
N ARG A 418 -31.16 -24.47 -29.28
CA ARG A 418 -32.29 -25.09 -28.58
C ARG A 418 -32.12 -26.58 -28.37
N THR A 419 -31.42 -27.26 -29.26
CA THR A 419 -31.44 -28.72 -29.37
C THR A 419 -30.11 -29.37 -29.03
N ASN A 420 -29.00 -28.61 -28.99
CA ASN A 420 -27.65 -29.16 -28.93
C ASN A 420 -26.76 -28.48 -27.88
N ALA A 421 -27.34 -27.85 -26.85
CA ALA A 421 -26.58 -27.43 -25.67
C ALA A 421 -25.75 -28.61 -25.11
N GLY A 422 -24.56 -28.32 -24.58
CA GLY A 422 -23.54 -29.31 -24.22
C GLY A 422 -22.75 -29.91 -25.39
N ARG A 423 -23.28 -29.86 -26.64
CA ARG A 423 -22.70 -30.52 -27.82
C ARG A 423 -22.25 -29.56 -28.92
N PHE A 424 -22.24 -28.24 -28.68
CA PHE A 424 -21.98 -27.24 -29.73
C PHE A 424 -20.68 -27.47 -30.49
N TRP A 425 -19.59 -27.82 -29.80
CA TRP A 425 -18.29 -28.01 -30.45
C TRP A 425 -18.27 -29.13 -31.50
N ARG A 426 -19.18 -30.11 -31.40
CA ARG A 426 -19.29 -31.20 -32.37
C ARG A 426 -19.93 -30.77 -33.70
N ILE A 427 -20.55 -29.60 -33.73
CA ILE A 427 -21.17 -29.02 -34.92
C ILE A 427 -20.13 -28.11 -35.59
N PRO A 428 -19.58 -28.48 -36.75
CA PRO A 428 -18.52 -27.69 -37.41
C PRO A 428 -18.95 -26.25 -37.67
N ALA A 429 -20.21 -26.03 -38.05
CA ALA A 429 -20.76 -24.69 -38.27
C ALA A 429 -20.84 -23.82 -37.01
N ALA A 430 -20.85 -24.41 -35.81
CA ALA A 430 -20.91 -23.69 -34.54
C ALA A 430 -19.53 -23.36 -33.93
N GLN A 431 -18.45 -23.93 -34.47
CA GLN A 431 -17.09 -23.66 -34.01
C GLN A 431 -16.66 -22.20 -34.21
N PRO A 432 -16.92 -21.54 -35.36
CA PRO A 432 -16.61 -20.12 -35.53
C PRO A 432 -17.29 -19.22 -34.49
N TYR A 433 -18.53 -19.53 -34.10
CA TYR A 433 -19.25 -18.82 -33.05
C TYR A 433 -18.54 -18.94 -31.69
N LEU A 434 -18.16 -20.15 -31.28
CA LEU A 434 -17.44 -20.36 -30.01
C LEU A 434 -16.05 -19.69 -30.02
N GLN A 435 -15.34 -19.72 -31.15
CA GLN A 435 -14.07 -19.01 -31.32
C GLN A 435 -14.25 -17.49 -31.26
N ALA A 436 -15.27 -16.94 -31.92
CA ALA A 436 -15.60 -15.51 -31.86
C ALA A 436 -15.96 -15.07 -30.44
N ARG A 437 -16.67 -15.93 -29.69
CA ARG A 437 -17.03 -15.68 -28.28
C ARG A 437 -15.80 -15.71 -27.37
N LEU A 438 -14.88 -16.68 -27.56
CA LEU A 438 -13.60 -16.70 -26.83
C LEU A 438 -12.74 -15.46 -27.16
N ALA A 439 -12.71 -15.02 -28.43
CA ALA A 439 -12.03 -13.79 -28.82
C ALA A 439 -12.63 -12.55 -28.13
N LEU A 440 -13.95 -12.50 -27.96
CA LEU A 440 -14.61 -11.46 -27.16
C LEU A 440 -14.20 -11.54 -25.69
N VAL A 441 -14.21 -12.73 -25.07
CA VAL A 441 -13.75 -12.93 -23.68
C VAL A 441 -12.32 -12.40 -23.50
N ASN A 442 -11.39 -12.78 -24.37
CA ASN A 442 -10.00 -12.30 -24.30
C ASN A 442 -9.90 -10.78 -24.47
N ALA A 443 -10.71 -10.17 -25.35
CA ALA A 443 -10.76 -8.71 -25.50
C ALA A 443 -11.32 -8.00 -24.26
N LEU A 444 -12.29 -8.61 -23.59
CA LEU A 444 -12.89 -8.12 -22.34
C LEU A 444 -11.91 -8.23 -21.17
N LEU A 445 -11.18 -9.34 -21.04
CA LEU A 445 -10.21 -9.54 -19.95
C LEU A 445 -9.02 -8.59 -20.04
N LYS A 446 -8.68 -8.10 -21.23
CA LYS A 446 -7.69 -7.03 -21.42
C LYS A 446 -8.15 -5.68 -20.84
N GLN A 447 -9.44 -5.48 -20.55
CA GLN A 447 -9.93 -4.26 -19.90
C GLN A 447 -9.70 -4.29 -18.39
N ASN A 448 -9.57 -3.09 -17.79
CA ASN A 448 -9.45 -2.91 -16.35
C ASN A 448 -10.74 -2.38 -15.69
N SER A 449 -11.89 -2.92 -16.11
CA SER A 449 -13.21 -2.54 -15.60
C SER A 449 -13.91 -3.75 -15.00
N HIS A 450 -14.64 -3.56 -13.90
CA HIS A 450 -15.46 -4.60 -13.27
C HIS A 450 -16.46 -5.20 -14.29
N GLU A 451 -17.12 -4.35 -15.08
CA GLU A 451 -18.14 -4.76 -16.04
C GLU A 451 -17.60 -5.62 -17.19
N ALA A 452 -16.39 -5.36 -17.67
CA ALA A 452 -15.77 -6.22 -18.67
C ALA A 452 -15.48 -7.62 -18.12
N VAL A 453 -14.99 -7.73 -16.88
CA VAL A 453 -14.69 -9.02 -16.26
C VAL A 453 -15.98 -9.79 -15.94
N GLU A 454 -17.02 -9.10 -15.48
CA GLU A 454 -18.35 -9.68 -15.29
C GLU A 454 -18.95 -10.19 -16.61
N ALA A 455 -18.84 -9.40 -17.68
CA ALA A 455 -19.27 -9.82 -19.02
C ALA A 455 -18.45 -11.01 -19.54
N ALA A 456 -17.14 -11.04 -19.27
CA ALA A 456 -16.29 -12.16 -19.62
C ALA A 456 -16.71 -13.44 -18.88
N LEU A 457 -17.05 -13.35 -17.58
CA LEU A 457 -17.57 -14.47 -16.81
C LEU A 457 -18.86 -15.02 -17.43
N LEU A 458 -19.80 -14.15 -17.77
CA LEU A 458 -21.07 -14.56 -18.38
C LEU A 458 -20.85 -15.29 -19.72
N HIS A 459 -20.01 -14.72 -20.59
CA HIS A 459 -19.69 -15.35 -21.88
C HIS A 459 -18.97 -16.69 -21.71
N SER A 460 -18.06 -16.80 -20.74
CA SER A 460 -17.34 -18.04 -20.43
C SER A 460 -18.27 -19.13 -19.89
N ARG A 461 -19.18 -18.79 -18.97
CA ARG A 461 -20.21 -19.73 -18.47
C ARG A 461 -21.08 -20.25 -19.59
N GLU A 462 -21.58 -19.37 -20.46
CA GLU A 462 -22.40 -19.79 -21.60
C GLU A 462 -21.62 -20.70 -22.57
N MET A 463 -20.31 -20.46 -22.79
CA MET A 463 -19.50 -21.38 -23.60
C MET A 463 -19.39 -22.77 -22.97
N LEU A 464 -19.23 -22.86 -21.64
CA LEU A 464 -19.18 -24.15 -20.94
C LEU A 464 -20.54 -24.86 -20.98
N ASP A 465 -21.65 -24.13 -20.89
CA ASP A 465 -23.00 -24.69 -21.03
C ASP A 465 -23.25 -25.22 -22.45
N LEU A 466 -22.81 -24.47 -23.47
CA LEU A 466 -22.96 -24.86 -24.87
C LEU A 466 -22.02 -26.01 -25.26
N ALA A 467 -20.81 -26.08 -24.69
CA ALA A 467 -19.78 -27.05 -25.02
C ALA A 467 -19.08 -27.60 -23.75
N ARG A 468 -19.75 -28.49 -23.02
CA ARG A 468 -19.32 -29.02 -21.70
C ARG A 468 -17.95 -29.71 -21.67
N PHE A 469 -17.56 -30.34 -22.78
CA PHE A 469 -16.25 -30.98 -22.93
C PHE A 469 -15.09 -29.95 -22.97
N ASP A 470 -15.41 -28.68 -23.22
CA ASP A 470 -14.48 -27.55 -23.21
C ASP A 470 -13.21 -27.78 -24.06
N LYS A 471 -13.40 -28.14 -25.34
CA LYS A 471 -12.28 -28.28 -26.29
C LYS A 471 -11.51 -26.98 -26.54
N ILE A 472 -12.12 -25.83 -26.24
CA ILE A 472 -11.52 -24.50 -26.37
C ILE A 472 -10.82 -24.03 -25.09
N ASN A 473 -10.79 -24.86 -24.04
CA ASN A 473 -10.10 -24.62 -22.77
C ASN A 473 -10.52 -23.33 -22.04
N VAL A 474 -11.80 -22.95 -22.14
CA VAL A 474 -12.39 -21.83 -21.39
C VAL A 474 -12.25 -22.02 -19.88
N LYS A 475 -12.27 -23.28 -19.40
CA LYS A 475 -12.07 -23.62 -17.99
C LYS A 475 -10.80 -23.00 -17.40
N ARG A 476 -9.72 -22.87 -18.20
CA ARG A 476 -8.43 -22.31 -17.76
C ARG A 476 -8.52 -20.84 -17.38
N LEU A 477 -9.48 -20.11 -17.95
CA LEU A 477 -9.70 -18.69 -17.69
C LEU A 477 -10.61 -18.46 -16.48
N MET A 478 -11.51 -19.40 -16.19
CA MET A 478 -12.59 -19.24 -15.19
C MET A 478 -12.07 -18.88 -13.79
N PRO A 479 -11.08 -19.57 -13.21
CA PRO A 479 -10.58 -19.21 -11.88
C PRO A 479 -10.00 -17.80 -11.80
N ALA A 480 -9.23 -17.38 -12.80
CA ALA A 480 -8.67 -16.05 -12.84
C ALA A 480 -9.76 -14.97 -12.90
N ILE A 481 -10.85 -15.22 -13.64
CA ILE A 481 -12.02 -14.33 -13.72
C ILE A 481 -12.69 -14.19 -12.35
N TYR A 482 -12.94 -15.31 -11.66
CA TYR A 482 -13.51 -15.29 -10.31
C TYR A 482 -12.64 -14.52 -9.33
N LEU A 483 -11.33 -14.77 -9.35
CA LEU A 483 -10.36 -14.11 -8.47
C LEU A 483 -10.27 -12.61 -8.71
N ARG A 484 -10.40 -12.15 -9.96
CA ARG A 484 -10.45 -10.72 -10.30
C ARG A 484 -11.72 -10.03 -9.80
N LEU A 485 -12.83 -10.75 -9.72
CA LEU A 485 -14.11 -10.26 -9.20
C LEU A 485 -14.22 -10.38 -7.66
N GLY A 486 -13.18 -10.87 -6.98
CA GLY A 486 -13.22 -11.12 -5.53
C GLY A 486 -14.17 -12.25 -5.13
N ARG A 487 -14.43 -13.19 -6.04
CA ARG A 487 -15.32 -14.34 -5.81
C ARG A 487 -14.52 -15.60 -5.48
N ASP A 488 -13.74 -15.52 -4.41
CA ASP A 488 -12.79 -16.58 -3.99
C ASP A 488 -13.49 -17.92 -3.74
N GLN A 489 -14.69 -17.91 -3.15
CA GLN A 489 -15.49 -19.12 -2.93
C GLN A 489 -15.92 -19.77 -4.26
N GLU A 490 -16.47 -18.99 -5.20
CA GLU A 490 -16.88 -19.52 -6.51
C GLU A 490 -15.67 -20.05 -7.30
N CYS A 491 -14.50 -19.43 -7.14
CA CYS A 491 -13.25 -19.94 -7.70
C CYS A 491 -12.89 -21.31 -7.12
N TYR A 492 -12.98 -21.45 -5.80
CA TYR A 492 -12.68 -22.70 -5.11
C TYR A 492 -13.65 -23.81 -5.52
N ASP A 493 -14.95 -23.55 -5.46
CA ASP A 493 -16.02 -24.49 -5.82
C ASP A 493 -15.87 -24.96 -7.27
N PHE A 494 -15.53 -24.06 -8.19
CA PHE A 494 -15.29 -24.39 -9.59
C PHE A 494 -14.11 -25.36 -9.76
N ILE A 495 -12.97 -25.05 -9.14
CA ILE A 495 -11.77 -25.90 -9.20
C ILE A 495 -12.08 -27.26 -8.59
N ARG A 496 -12.71 -27.28 -7.41
CA ARG A 496 -13.08 -28.51 -6.71
C ARG A 496 -14.01 -29.37 -7.56
N TRP A 497 -15.06 -28.79 -8.14
CA TRP A 497 -15.97 -29.51 -9.03
C TRP A 497 -15.21 -30.16 -10.20
N TRP A 498 -14.28 -29.42 -10.81
CA TRP A 498 -13.57 -29.91 -11.98
C TRP A 498 -12.70 -31.15 -11.70
N TYR A 499 -12.17 -31.30 -10.48
CA TYR A 499 -11.31 -32.42 -10.12
C TYR A 499 -12.02 -33.53 -9.36
N PHE A 500 -13.02 -33.21 -8.54
CA PHE A 500 -13.64 -34.13 -7.60
C PHE A 500 -15.08 -34.51 -7.96
N ALA A 501 -15.70 -33.87 -8.96
CA ALA A 501 -16.98 -34.37 -9.48
C ALA A 501 -16.80 -35.73 -10.18
N ALA A 502 -17.87 -36.55 -10.12
CA ALA A 502 -17.89 -37.85 -10.78
C ALA A 502 -17.48 -37.74 -12.26
N GLN A 503 -16.67 -38.68 -12.73
CA GLN A 503 -16.10 -38.66 -14.08
C GLN A 503 -17.18 -38.66 -15.19
N ASP A 504 -18.30 -39.33 -14.92
CA ASP A 504 -19.44 -39.38 -15.84
C ASP A 504 -20.09 -38.00 -16.04
N CYS A 505 -20.19 -37.18 -15.00
CA CYS A 505 -20.80 -35.84 -15.09
C CYS A 505 -19.99 -34.83 -15.91
N ARG A 506 -18.66 -35.00 -16.00
CA ARG A 506 -17.76 -34.10 -16.75
C ARG A 506 -17.77 -34.35 -18.25
N ASN A 507 -18.02 -35.61 -18.64
CA ASN A 507 -18.03 -36.04 -20.03
C ASN A 507 -19.46 -36.19 -20.59
N ASP A 508 -20.48 -35.97 -19.75
CA ASP A 508 -21.86 -36.03 -20.18
C ASP A 508 -22.23 -34.80 -21.02
N PHE A 509 -22.78 -35.09 -22.18
CA PHE A 509 -23.22 -34.10 -23.15
C PHE A 509 -24.68 -33.72 -22.95
N GLU A 510 -25.37 -34.37 -22.01
CA GLU A 510 -26.80 -34.19 -21.79
C GLU A 510 -27.09 -32.94 -20.95
N PRO A 511 -27.86 -31.97 -21.46
CA PRO A 511 -28.14 -30.72 -20.74
C PRO A 511 -28.75 -30.91 -19.35
N THR A 512 -29.46 -32.01 -19.13
CA THR A 512 -30.12 -32.34 -17.85
C THR A 512 -29.16 -32.80 -16.76
N THR A 513 -27.93 -33.20 -17.12
CA THR A 513 -26.95 -33.70 -16.15
C THR A 513 -26.40 -32.55 -15.32
N PRO A 514 -26.34 -32.66 -13.97
CA PRO A 514 -25.77 -31.65 -13.10
C PRO A 514 -24.36 -31.25 -13.55
N TYR A 515 -24.16 -29.95 -13.79
CA TYR A 515 -22.89 -29.39 -14.26
C TYR A 515 -22.54 -28.14 -13.45
N LEU A 516 -21.30 -28.05 -12.93
CA LEU A 516 -20.82 -26.97 -12.09
C LEU A 516 -21.74 -26.65 -10.89
N THR A 517 -22.19 -27.67 -10.18
CA THR A 517 -23.23 -27.56 -9.13
C THR A 517 -22.71 -27.39 -7.71
N MET A 518 -21.40 -27.46 -7.49
CA MET A 518 -20.82 -27.24 -6.15
C MET A 518 -20.92 -25.76 -5.77
N THR A 519 -21.32 -25.51 -4.53
CA THR A 519 -21.46 -24.16 -3.97
C THR A 519 -21.17 -24.18 -2.47
N GLY A 520 -20.28 -23.31 -1.99
CA GLY A 520 -19.98 -23.17 -0.58
C GLY A 520 -19.19 -24.35 0.02
N GLU A 521 -18.32 -24.96 -0.78
CA GLU A 521 -17.47 -26.05 -0.32
C GLU A 521 -16.40 -25.57 0.67
N ASP A 522 -15.92 -26.47 1.52
CA ASP A 522 -14.94 -26.12 2.57
C ASP A 522 -13.57 -25.78 1.97
N VAL A 523 -13.18 -24.50 2.04
CA VAL A 523 -11.88 -24.01 1.55
C VAL A 523 -10.73 -24.42 2.47
N PHE A 524 -10.96 -24.93 3.68
CA PHE A 524 -9.89 -25.39 4.57
C PHE A 524 -9.48 -26.84 4.32
N GLU A 525 -10.28 -27.59 3.58
CA GLU A 525 -10.00 -28.99 3.31
C GLU A 525 -8.67 -29.17 2.52
N PRO A 526 -7.94 -30.28 2.77
CA PRO A 526 -6.62 -30.53 2.21
C PRO A 526 -6.64 -31.07 0.76
N ILE A 527 -7.44 -30.50 -0.15
CA ILE A 527 -7.56 -31.02 -1.53
C ILE A 527 -6.24 -31.12 -2.28
N VAL A 528 -5.25 -30.29 -1.96
CA VAL A 528 -3.92 -30.35 -2.59
C VAL A 528 -3.26 -31.71 -2.41
N PHE A 529 -3.46 -32.37 -1.27
CA PHE A 529 -2.87 -33.68 -1.01
C PHE A 529 -3.50 -34.76 -1.89
N HIS A 530 -4.81 -34.70 -2.09
CA HIS A 530 -5.52 -35.59 -3.01
C HIS A 530 -5.17 -35.36 -4.48
N LEU A 531 -4.95 -34.10 -4.89
CA LEU A 531 -4.49 -33.77 -6.25
C LEU A 531 -3.09 -34.33 -6.56
N VAL A 532 -2.27 -34.56 -5.53
CA VAL A 532 -0.91 -35.12 -5.68
C VAL A 532 -0.92 -36.65 -5.67
N GLU A 533 -1.83 -37.26 -4.91
CA GLU A 533 -1.91 -38.71 -4.72
C GLU A 533 -2.71 -39.45 -5.81
N HIS A 534 -3.68 -38.78 -6.44
CA HIS A 534 -4.48 -39.36 -7.51
C HIS A 534 -3.87 -39.09 -8.88
N GLU A 535 -3.06 -40.03 -9.41
CA GLU A 535 -2.41 -39.96 -10.73
C GLU A 535 -3.37 -39.94 -11.94
N VAL A 536 -4.69 -40.03 -11.72
CA VAL A 536 -5.67 -40.20 -12.80
C VAL A 536 -5.97 -38.88 -13.53
N ILE A 537 -5.83 -37.72 -12.88
CA ILE A 537 -6.16 -36.41 -13.47
C ILE A 537 -5.09 -35.38 -13.12
N ILE A 538 -4.29 -35.00 -14.13
CA ILE A 538 -3.28 -33.95 -13.99
C ILE A 538 -3.99 -32.59 -13.95
N PRO A 539 -3.82 -31.79 -12.87
CA PRO A 539 -4.42 -30.47 -12.81
C PRO A 539 -3.80 -29.50 -13.82
N ASP A 540 -4.63 -28.67 -14.45
CA ASP A 540 -4.18 -27.61 -15.36
C ASP A 540 -3.40 -26.59 -14.54
N LEU A 541 -2.25 -26.13 -15.06
CA LEU A 541 -1.38 -25.19 -14.34
C LEU A 541 -2.13 -23.93 -13.89
N SER A 542 -3.03 -23.38 -14.74
CA SER A 542 -3.89 -22.24 -14.39
C SER A 542 -4.77 -22.50 -13.16
N HIS A 543 -5.26 -23.72 -12.97
CA HIS A 543 -6.06 -24.08 -11.79
C HIS A 543 -5.18 -24.18 -10.54
N ILE A 544 -3.96 -24.73 -10.66
CA ILE A 544 -3.02 -24.79 -9.54
C ILE A 544 -2.63 -23.37 -9.10
N VAL A 545 -2.33 -22.49 -10.05
CA VAL A 545 -2.01 -21.07 -9.78
C VAL A 545 -3.18 -20.38 -9.07
N ALA A 546 -4.39 -20.53 -9.58
CA ALA A 546 -5.56 -19.90 -8.98
C ALA A 546 -5.88 -20.47 -7.59
N LEU A 547 -5.82 -21.79 -7.41
CA LEU A 547 -6.00 -22.45 -6.12
C LEU A 547 -4.95 -21.97 -5.11
N THR A 548 -3.70 -21.81 -5.54
CA THR A 548 -2.64 -21.26 -4.71
C THR A 548 -3.01 -19.85 -4.25
N LEU A 549 -3.50 -18.99 -5.14
CA LEU A 549 -3.91 -17.64 -4.76
C LEU A 549 -5.10 -17.63 -3.79
N VAL A 550 -6.12 -18.48 -3.98
CA VAL A 550 -7.24 -18.63 -3.02
C VAL A 550 -6.71 -18.96 -1.63
N LYS A 551 -5.85 -19.98 -1.53
CA LYS A 551 -5.29 -20.45 -0.24
C LYS A 551 -4.35 -19.41 0.37
N VAL A 552 -3.59 -18.67 -0.45
CA VAL A 552 -2.75 -17.54 0.00
C VAL A 552 -3.60 -16.40 0.55
N ARG A 553 -4.71 -16.04 -0.09
CA ARG A 553 -5.62 -15.00 0.42
C ARG A 553 -6.21 -15.39 1.78
N VAL A 554 -6.67 -16.63 1.91
CA VAL A 554 -7.14 -17.15 3.21
C VAL A 554 -6.03 -17.16 4.25
N LEU A 555 -4.80 -17.56 3.89
CA LEU A 555 -3.66 -17.54 4.80
C LEU A 555 -3.33 -16.12 5.31
N LEU A 556 -3.32 -15.13 4.43
CA LEU A 556 -3.08 -13.73 4.80
C LEU A 556 -4.17 -13.21 5.74
N ASP A 557 -5.42 -13.58 5.51
CA ASP A 557 -6.54 -13.23 6.39
C ASP A 557 -6.41 -13.89 7.77
N LEU A 558 -6.04 -15.17 7.84
CA LEU A 558 -5.80 -15.86 9.11
C LEU A 558 -4.64 -15.23 9.88
N ARG A 559 -3.55 -14.84 9.21
CA ARG A 559 -2.42 -14.12 9.84
C ARG A 559 -2.85 -12.76 10.39
N THR A 560 -3.67 -12.04 9.62
CA THR A 560 -4.24 -10.74 10.04
C THR A 560 -5.14 -10.92 11.25
N LEU A 561 -5.96 -11.97 11.26
CA LEU A 561 -6.86 -12.29 12.35
C LEU A 561 -6.09 -12.70 13.62
N GLN A 562 -5.07 -13.55 13.51
CA GLN A 562 -4.18 -13.91 14.62
C GLN A 562 -3.51 -12.67 15.21
N ALA A 563 -2.92 -11.81 14.37
CA ALA A 563 -2.30 -10.57 14.82
C ALA A 563 -3.32 -9.62 15.48
N THR A 564 -4.58 -9.63 15.03
CA THR A 564 -5.66 -8.87 15.67
C THR A 564 -5.87 -9.39 17.08
N PHE A 565 -6.11 -10.69 17.26
CA PHE A 565 -6.28 -11.31 18.58
C PHE A 565 -5.09 -11.06 19.51
N GLU A 566 -3.85 -11.16 19.03
CA GLU A 566 -2.64 -10.89 19.82
C GLU A 566 -2.49 -9.41 20.27
N ASN A 567 -3.15 -8.48 19.59
CA ASN A 567 -3.15 -7.06 19.95
C ASN A 567 -4.27 -6.68 20.94
N PHE A 568 -5.33 -7.51 21.06
CA PHE A 568 -6.38 -7.34 22.05
C PHE A 568 -6.05 -8.20 23.28
N ASP A 569 -5.36 -7.62 24.26
CA ASP A 569 -4.94 -8.28 25.51
C ASP A 569 -6.11 -8.46 26.51
N SER A 570 -7.31 -8.81 26.03
CA SER A 570 -8.52 -8.90 26.85
C SER A 570 -9.20 -10.26 26.72
N ASP A 571 -9.47 -10.89 27.87
CA ASP A 571 -10.38 -12.04 28.03
C ASP A 571 -11.84 -11.75 27.63
N ASP A 572 -12.10 -10.65 26.91
CA ASP A 572 -13.41 -10.14 26.54
C ASP A 572 -13.67 -10.40 25.04
N GLU A 573 -14.08 -11.65 24.75
CA GLU A 573 -14.38 -12.15 23.39
C GLU A 573 -15.40 -11.27 22.65
N ASP A 574 -16.30 -10.62 23.39
CA ASP A 574 -17.36 -9.77 22.84
C ASP A 574 -16.80 -8.47 22.23
N LEU A 575 -15.74 -7.89 22.81
CA LEU A 575 -15.10 -6.66 22.30
C LEU A 575 -14.38 -6.88 20.97
N VAL A 576 -13.70 -8.02 20.81
CA VAL A 576 -13.01 -8.38 19.57
C VAL A 576 -14.01 -8.68 18.47
N SER A 577 -15.08 -9.43 18.78
CA SER A 577 -16.18 -9.67 17.85
C SER A 577 -16.82 -8.35 17.39
N ASP A 578 -17.08 -7.42 18.30
CA ASP A 578 -17.64 -6.10 18.00
C ASP A 578 -16.71 -5.26 17.11
N PHE A 579 -15.41 -5.30 17.35
CA PHE A 579 -14.40 -4.64 16.52
C PHE A 579 -14.35 -5.24 15.11
N LEU A 580 -14.34 -6.58 15.04
CA LEU A 580 -14.37 -7.32 13.79
C LEU A 580 -15.67 -7.07 13.01
N ASP A 581 -16.81 -6.92 13.66
CA ASP A 581 -18.07 -6.62 12.96
C ASP A 581 -18.13 -5.16 12.44
N LYS A 582 -17.50 -4.21 13.17
CA LYS A 582 -17.40 -2.80 12.73
C LYS A 582 -16.39 -2.60 11.58
N GLN A 583 -15.32 -3.40 11.51
CA GLN A 583 -14.23 -3.27 10.51
C GLN A 583 -14.29 -4.33 9.38
N GLY A 584 -14.99 -5.44 9.60
CA GLY A 584 -14.66 -6.78 9.07
C GLY A 584 -14.91 -7.09 7.61
N SER A 585 -15.19 -6.10 6.75
CA SER A 585 -15.12 -6.29 5.29
C SER A 585 -13.95 -5.52 4.65
N ARG A 586 -13.32 -4.59 5.39
CA ARG A 586 -12.18 -3.80 4.90
C ARG A 586 -10.83 -4.36 5.34
N MET A 587 -10.83 -5.19 6.37
CA MET A 587 -9.62 -5.75 6.98
C MET A 587 -9.12 -7.02 6.27
N PHE A 588 -10.02 -7.77 5.63
CA PHE A 588 -9.71 -9.04 5.00
C PHE A 588 -9.63 -8.91 3.49
N VAL A 589 -8.71 -9.69 2.90
CA VAL A 589 -8.44 -9.80 1.47
C VAL A 589 -9.46 -10.74 0.80
N SER A 590 -9.97 -11.75 1.52
CA SER A 590 -11.02 -12.66 1.06
C SER A 590 -12.30 -12.52 1.88
N ALA A 591 -13.44 -12.72 1.19
CA ALA A 591 -14.74 -12.77 1.82
C ALA A 591 -15.02 -14.08 2.58
N ILE A 592 -14.08 -15.04 2.57
CA ILE A 592 -14.20 -16.38 3.19
C ILE A 592 -13.93 -16.34 4.71
N VAL A 593 -12.90 -15.59 5.15
CA VAL A 593 -12.55 -15.45 6.59
C VAL A 593 -13.36 -14.33 7.24
N ALA A 594 -13.66 -13.27 6.48
CA ALA A 594 -14.89 -12.53 6.76
C ALA A 594 -16.08 -13.52 6.66
N LYS A 595 -17.31 -13.29 7.10
CA LYS A 595 -18.40 -14.31 7.01
C LYS A 595 -18.23 -15.64 7.79
N ASP A 596 -17.05 -16.17 8.08
CA ASP A 596 -16.92 -17.36 8.96
C ASP A 596 -17.12 -16.95 10.44
N PRO A 597 -18.22 -17.37 11.09
CA PRO A 597 -18.53 -16.96 12.45
C PRO A 597 -17.72 -17.69 13.51
N LYS A 598 -17.06 -18.82 13.19
CA LYS A 598 -16.26 -19.59 14.15
C LYS A 598 -14.88 -18.97 14.34
N LEU A 599 -14.22 -18.61 13.24
CA LEU A 599 -12.88 -18.02 13.26
C LEU A 599 -12.83 -16.66 13.98
N ARG A 600 -13.96 -15.96 14.09
CA ARG A 600 -14.06 -14.61 14.64
C ARG A 600 -14.24 -14.54 16.16
N ARG A 601 -14.36 -15.68 16.85
CA ARG A 601 -14.69 -15.71 18.29
C ARG A 601 -13.48 -15.84 19.19
N VAL A 602 -12.60 -16.80 18.92
CA VAL A 602 -11.47 -17.13 19.81
C VAL A 602 -10.22 -17.42 19.00
N VAL A 603 -9.05 -17.02 19.52
CA VAL A 603 -7.76 -17.19 18.84
C VAL A 603 -7.38 -18.66 18.62
N ASP A 604 -7.77 -19.54 19.54
CA ASP A 604 -7.49 -20.99 19.46
C ASP A 604 -8.14 -21.64 18.22
N ASP A 605 -9.28 -21.10 17.78
CA ASP A 605 -9.96 -21.55 16.56
C ASP A 605 -9.22 -21.14 15.27
N VAL A 606 -8.24 -20.24 15.36
CA VAL A 606 -7.43 -19.74 14.23
C VAL A 606 -6.10 -20.50 14.09
N VAL A 607 -5.51 -20.96 15.20
CA VAL A 607 -4.15 -21.56 15.21
C VAL A 607 -4.06 -22.82 14.34
N VAL A 608 -5.03 -23.74 14.47
CA VAL A 608 -5.03 -25.00 13.71
C VAL A 608 -5.30 -24.77 12.22
N PRO A 609 -6.34 -24.00 11.81
CA PRO A 609 -6.53 -23.63 10.40
C PRO A 609 -5.34 -22.91 9.79
N LEU A 610 -4.67 -22.03 10.54
CA LEU A 610 -3.48 -21.32 10.07
C LEU A 610 -2.34 -22.29 9.72
N ALA A 611 -1.96 -23.17 10.65
CA ALA A 611 -0.90 -24.15 10.43
C ALA A 611 -1.23 -25.11 9.26
N ASN A 612 -2.48 -25.56 9.16
CA ASN A 612 -2.94 -26.38 8.04
C ASN A 612 -2.84 -25.62 6.71
N MET A 613 -3.25 -24.35 6.68
CA MET A 613 -3.19 -23.52 5.48
C MET A 613 -1.75 -23.26 5.03
N GLU A 614 -0.82 -23.02 5.95
CA GLU A 614 0.61 -22.89 5.64
C GLU A 614 1.19 -24.15 4.99
N ALA A 615 0.81 -25.34 5.49
CA ALA A 615 1.22 -26.61 4.91
C ALA A 615 0.66 -26.80 3.49
N GLN A 616 -0.62 -26.45 3.28
CA GLN A 616 -1.26 -26.54 1.96
C GLN A 616 -0.63 -25.58 0.94
N VAL A 617 -0.40 -24.32 1.33
CA VAL A 617 0.26 -23.32 0.47
C VAL A 617 1.68 -23.76 0.11
N SER A 618 2.44 -24.30 1.07
CA SER A 618 3.79 -24.83 0.82
C SER A 618 3.77 -26.00 -0.16
N LYS A 619 2.76 -26.88 -0.07
CA LYS A 619 2.59 -28.01 -1.00
C LYS A 619 2.22 -27.54 -2.40
N LEU A 620 1.28 -26.58 -2.53
CA LEU A 620 0.90 -25.97 -3.80
C LEU A 620 2.08 -25.27 -4.46
N TYR A 621 2.88 -24.53 -3.69
CA TYR A 621 4.12 -23.92 -4.17
C TYR A 621 5.07 -24.98 -4.76
N ALA A 622 5.31 -26.09 -4.05
CA ALA A 622 6.16 -27.16 -4.55
C ALA A 622 5.60 -27.79 -5.85
N MET A 623 4.28 -27.89 -5.99
CA MET A 623 3.65 -28.32 -7.24
C MET A 623 3.90 -27.31 -8.38
N LEU A 624 3.73 -26.02 -8.13
CA LEU A 624 4.00 -24.99 -9.14
C LEU A 624 5.42 -25.07 -9.69
N VAL A 625 6.41 -25.24 -8.80
CA VAL A 625 7.82 -25.43 -9.19
C VAL A 625 8.01 -26.69 -10.03
N LYS A 626 7.37 -27.79 -9.63
CA LYS A 626 7.47 -29.08 -10.32
C LYS A 626 6.84 -29.06 -11.71
N GLU A 627 5.65 -28.47 -11.84
CA GLU A 627 4.87 -28.48 -13.08
C GLU A 627 5.43 -27.50 -14.12
N ASN A 628 6.00 -26.37 -13.70
CA ASN A 628 6.64 -25.42 -14.61
C ASN A 628 7.76 -24.62 -13.94
N GLU A 629 9.01 -25.02 -14.17
CA GLU A 629 10.21 -24.41 -13.57
C GLU A 629 10.41 -22.93 -13.93
N HIS A 630 9.80 -22.48 -15.03
CA HIS A 630 9.91 -21.09 -15.50
C HIS A 630 8.81 -20.18 -14.97
N LEU A 631 7.79 -20.72 -14.33
CA LEU A 631 6.60 -19.96 -13.93
C LEU A 631 6.93 -18.91 -12.87
N LEU A 632 7.58 -19.32 -11.78
CA LEU A 632 7.83 -18.44 -10.63
C LEU A 632 8.78 -17.28 -10.97
N CYS A 633 9.85 -17.54 -11.73
CA CYS A 633 10.79 -16.49 -12.09
C CYS A 633 10.13 -15.42 -12.98
N LYS A 634 9.18 -15.82 -13.84
CA LYS A 634 8.38 -14.89 -14.64
C LYS A 634 7.31 -14.18 -13.79
N PHE A 635 6.68 -14.88 -12.84
CA PHE A 635 5.72 -14.27 -11.91
C PHE A 635 6.37 -13.18 -11.04
N LEU A 636 7.60 -13.40 -10.56
CA LEU A 636 8.35 -12.42 -9.77
C LEU A 636 9.03 -11.35 -10.63
N SER A 637 9.28 -11.63 -11.91
CA SER A 637 9.89 -10.70 -12.86
C SER A 637 9.30 -10.89 -14.27
N PRO A 638 8.13 -10.27 -14.55
CA PRO A 638 7.44 -10.44 -15.83
C PRO A 638 8.17 -9.81 -17.01
N VAL A 639 9.02 -8.82 -16.74
CA VAL A 639 9.96 -8.26 -17.71
C VAL A 639 11.35 -8.80 -17.39
N ASP A 640 11.93 -9.55 -18.31
CA ASP A 640 13.26 -10.12 -18.09
C ASP A 640 14.40 -9.13 -18.36
N ARG A 641 15.63 -9.56 -18.07
CA ARG A 641 16.85 -8.74 -18.23
C ARG A 641 17.09 -8.29 -19.68
N ASN A 642 16.45 -8.92 -20.66
CA ASN A 642 16.55 -8.58 -22.08
C ASN A 642 15.38 -7.69 -22.55
N GLN A 643 14.63 -7.08 -21.61
CA GLN A 643 13.44 -6.27 -21.88
C GLN A 643 12.30 -7.02 -22.56
N LYS A 644 12.27 -8.36 -22.49
CA LYS A 644 11.14 -9.13 -23.00
C LYS A 644 10.02 -9.13 -21.96
N ASP A 645 8.88 -8.59 -22.36
CA ASP A 645 7.65 -8.58 -21.56
C ASP A 645 6.85 -9.87 -21.78
N TRP A 646 6.88 -10.76 -20.79
CA TRP A 646 6.17 -12.04 -20.83
C TRP A 646 4.65 -11.89 -20.74
N LEU A 647 4.12 -10.73 -20.32
CA LEU A 647 2.70 -10.41 -20.37
C LEU A 647 2.22 -10.02 -21.78
N ALA A 648 3.15 -9.69 -22.68
CA ALA A 648 2.86 -9.29 -24.05
C ALA A 648 3.15 -10.38 -25.11
N VAL A 649 3.69 -11.53 -24.70
CA VAL A 649 4.04 -12.65 -25.60
C VAL A 649 2.78 -13.32 -26.12
N ASP A 650 2.65 -13.52 -27.43
CA ASP A 650 1.56 -14.32 -27.99
C ASP A 650 1.78 -15.82 -27.68
N PRO A 651 0.88 -16.50 -26.95
CA PRO A 651 1.09 -17.90 -26.53
C PRO A 651 0.86 -18.94 -27.64
N GLN A 652 0.91 -18.57 -28.93
CA GLN A 652 0.76 -19.51 -30.05
C GLN A 652 1.80 -20.64 -29.96
N GLY A 653 1.32 -21.90 -29.97
CA GLY A 653 2.18 -23.09 -29.89
C GLY A 653 2.58 -23.49 -28.47
N MET A 654 1.67 -23.37 -27.49
CA MET A 654 1.85 -23.75 -26.09
C MET A 654 2.52 -25.14 -25.93
N GLN A 655 3.72 -25.14 -25.36
CA GLN A 655 4.41 -26.34 -24.87
C GLN A 655 4.21 -26.49 -23.36
N CYS A 656 3.66 -27.63 -22.94
CA CYS A 656 3.50 -28.00 -21.52
C CYS A 656 4.87 -28.04 -20.82
N GLY A 657 4.96 -27.44 -19.61
CA GLY A 657 6.18 -27.24 -18.84
C GLY A 657 7.11 -26.14 -19.37
N GLY A 658 6.78 -25.51 -20.50
CA GLY A 658 7.63 -24.55 -21.18
C GLY A 658 7.36 -23.08 -20.81
N CYS A 659 8.22 -22.19 -21.32
CA CYS A 659 8.07 -20.74 -21.15
C CYS A 659 6.78 -20.16 -21.77
N SER A 660 6.23 -20.81 -22.80
CA SER A 660 4.98 -20.40 -23.47
C SER A 660 3.75 -20.64 -22.58
N GLU A 661 3.70 -21.78 -21.89
CA GLU A 661 2.63 -22.09 -20.94
C GLU A 661 2.70 -21.16 -19.72
N ALA A 662 3.91 -20.89 -19.22
CA ALA A 662 4.11 -19.90 -18.17
C ALA A 662 3.56 -18.53 -18.58
N ALA A 663 3.84 -18.07 -19.81
CA ALA A 663 3.33 -16.79 -20.31
C ALA A 663 1.79 -16.73 -20.38
N GLU A 664 1.13 -17.80 -20.82
CA GLU A 664 -0.34 -17.89 -20.88
C GLU A 664 -0.97 -17.81 -19.47
N VAL A 665 -0.39 -18.53 -18.51
CA VAL A 665 -0.83 -18.52 -17.11
C VAL A 665 -0.61 -17.14 -16.48
N LEU A 666 0.54 -16.50 -16.75
CA LEU A 666 0.81 -15.13 -16.30
C LEU A 666 -0.24 -14.16 -16.86
N GLN A 667 -0.53 -14.19 -18.15
CA GLN A 667 -1.46 -13.23 -18.76
C GLN A 667 -2.88 -13.30 -18.17
N SER A 668 -3.31 -14.50 -17.79
CA SER A 668 -4.63 -14.71 -17.18
C SER A 668 -4.63 -14.40 -15.68
N ASN A 669 -3.58 -14.77 -14.94
CA ASN A 669 -3.60 -14.76 -13.47
C ASN A 669 -2.78 -13.63 -12.82
N TYR A 670 -1.71 -13.14 -13.46
CA TYR A 670 -0.72 -12.23 -12.85
C TYR A 670 -1.36 -11.02 -12.19
N LYS A 671 -2.36 -10.44 -12.85
CA LYS A 671 -3.10 -9.29 -12.34
C LYS A 671 -3.76 -9.56 -10.99
N SER A 672 -4.43 -10.70 -10.82
CA SER A 672 -5.05 -11.10 -9.55
C SER A 672 -4.03 -11.24 -8.42
N TRP A 673 -2.81 -11.67 -8.74
CA TRP A 673 -1.71 -11.81 -7.78
C TRP A 673 -1.12 -10.46 -7.36
N VAL A 674 -0.84 -9.57 -8.31
CA VAL A 674 -0.36 -8.20 -8.03
C VAL A 674 -1.41 -7.40 -7.26
N GLU A 675 -2.68 -7.58 -7.60
CA GLU A 675 -3.81 -6.95 -6.90
C GLU A 675 -4.05 -7.55 -5.51
N THR A 676 -3.35 -8.61 -5.10
CA THR A 676 -3.47 -9.22 -3.76
C THR A 676 -2.28 -8.80 -2.88
N PRO A 677 -2.47 -7.92 -1.88
CA PRO A 677 -1.39 -7.46 -1.00
C PRO A 677 -0.69 -8.62 -0.30
N GLY A 678 0.65 -8.65 -0.33
CA GLY A 678 1.45 -9.69 0.34
C GLY A 678 1.55 -11.04 -0.39
N ALA A 679 0.77 -11.28 -1.46
CA ALA A 679 0.78 -12.57 -2.17
C ALA A 679 2.12 -12.85 -2.87
N LEU A 680 2.71 -11.85 -3.55
CA LEU A 680 4.02 -12.00 -4.20
C LEU A 680 5.15 -12.14 -3.17
N SER A 681 5.11 -11.36 -2.08
CA SER A 681 6.10 -11.44 -1.00
C SER A 681 6.11 -12.82 -0.33
N LEU A 682 4.95 -13.46 -0.19
CA LEU A 682 4.86 -14.81 0.33
C LEU A 682 5.48 -15.84 -0.64
N LEU A 683 5.30 -15.68 -1.96
CA LEU A 683 5.99 -16.52 -2.94
C LEU A 683 7.52 -16.34 -2.87
N GLU A 684 8.01 -15.12 -2.70
CA GLU A 684 9.43 -14.84 -2.50
C GLU A 684 9.97 -15.51 -1.23
N GLU A 685 9.20 -15.45 -0.13
CA GLU A 685 9.55 -16.11 1.14
C GLU A 685 9.71 -17.63 0.95
N LEU A 686 8.75 -18.26 0.24
CA LEU A 686 8.79 -19.69 -0.06
C LEU A 686 9.97 -20.05 -0.98
N ALA A 687 10.28 -19.22 -1.97
CA ALA A 687 11.45 -19.38 -2.84
C ALA A 687 12.78 -19.28 -2.07
N LEU A 688 12.88 -18.35 -1.11
CA LEU A 688 14.05 -18.21 -0.24
C LEU A 688 14.20 -19.41 0.71
N LYS A 689 13.11 -19.99 1.21
CA LYS A 689 13.13 -21.21 2.02
C LYS A 689 13.62 -22.42 1.23
N ASP A 690 13.18 -22.56 -0.02
CA ASP A 690 13.57 -23.67 -0.89
C ASP A 690 15.03 -23.60 -1.36
N SER A 691 15.52 -22.41 -1.73
CA SER A 691 16.94 -22.20 -2.08
C SER A 691 17.90 -22.55 -0.93
N LYS A 692 17.55 -22.20 0.31
CA LYS A 692 18.29 -22.59 1.53
C LYS A 692 18.26 -24.10 1.78
N SER A 693 17.10 -24.74 1.58
CA SER A 693 16.92 -26.20 1.66
C SER A 693 17.80 -26.95 0.64
N CYS A 694 17.90 -26.44 -0.60
CA CYS A 694 18.78 -26.99 -1.63
C CYS A 694 20.28 -26.83 -1.29
N THR A 695 20.71 -25.65 -0.80
CA THR A 695 22.10 -25.44 -0.36
C THR A 695 22.48 -26.33 0.83
N ALA A 696 21.56 -26.54 1.78
CA ALA A 696 21.78 -27.40 2.96
C ALA A 696 21.88 -28.89 2.60
N LYS A 697 21.11 -29.35 1.59
CA LYS A 697 21.21 -30.71 1.04
C LYS A 697 22.50 -30.95 0.26
N ALA A 698 23.02 -29.93 -0.44
CA ALA A 698 24.29 -30.02 -1.16
C ALA A 698 25.50 -30.13 -0.22
N THR A 699 25.50 -29.42 0.92
CA THR A 699 26.56 -29.52 1.94
C THR A 699 26.55 -30.82 2.76
N ARG A 700 25.48 -31.61 2.73
CA ARG A 700 25.40 -32.93 3.39
C ARG A 700 25.81 -34.10 2.49
N LYS A 701 26.11 -33.86 1.21
CA LYS A 701 26.58 -34.86 0.24
C LYS A 701 28.00 -34.56 -0.28
N GLY A 702 28.73 -33.64 0.36
CA GLY A 702 30.12 -33.33 0.07
C GLY A 702 31.07 -34.11 0.96
#